data_AF-A0A7K6WD88-F1
#
_entry.id   AF-A0A7K6WD88-F1
#
_cell.length_a   1.000
_cell.length_b   1.000
_cell.length_c   1.000
_cell.angle_alpha   90.00
_cell.angle_beta   90.00
_cell.angle_gamma   90.00
#
_symmetry.space_group_name_H-M   'P 1'
#
loop_
_entity.id
_entity.type
_entity.pdbx_description
1 polymer ?
#
loop_
_entity_poly.entity_id
_entity_poly.type
_entity_poly.pdbx_seq_one_letter_code
_entity_poly.pdbx_strand_id
1 'polypeptide(L)'
;SGPVQNLMQFPSGYGSHPPNYSAPSGHYSQVPNKAAASHSDNQYRATYYPTYYSAPAQNVMTPSVSTSVLNTQESQQLYNKPLPQPVGSAEGPIQGVISSASYLHTSAHQSYSAFGNHYSPSISSSVASQGFPLNSDHYAMPMASSAMHPNVSYPATAGSVYGQAFTSQSLPAVGQFKETSMFSSQSTSVPHSLQQHVPMGYNSALSTISSAQSVQDNHSRNLTGSVAKENNQINTGGIDSLQPVHSVSQNIPFTKPGAGTSTSSAVISSVRTPAPSLSSQPRSSPSVPQSLESALQEGMQYGGYVNNQASSAPAPLSSSSDDEEEDEEDEEAAIDSSSTTSSASPVLNNYDALEGGGYPEARSATSSPVPAPSVPQTSKASKPFGYGYPTLQPGYQNAVPPTPVQPSNPGHHPGFQHYPQQYLGVNQLSSSLGGLSLQHSQQPESLRPVNLTQDRNILPVSSVPAPVPNLNSDLRKLNCSPDSFRCTLTNIPQTQALLNKAKLPLGLLLHPFRDLTQLPVITSSTIVRCRSCRTYINPFVSFIDQRRWKCNLCYRVNDVPEEFMYNPLTRSYGEPHKRPEVQNSTVEFIASSDYMLRPPQPAVYLFVLDVSHNAVEAGYLTTVCQSLLENLDKLPGDSRTRIGFITFDSTVQFYNLQEGLSQPQMLIVSDIDDIFLPTPDSLLVNLHESKELIKDLLNALPNMFTNTRETHSALGPALQAAFKLMSPTGGRISVFQTQLPSLGAGLLHSREDPNQRSSTKVVQHLGPATDFYKKLALDCSGQQTAVDLFLLSSQYSDLASLACMSKYSAGCIYYYPSFHRSHNPAQAEKLQKDLKRYLTRKIGFEAVMRIRCTKGLSIHTFHGNFFVRSTDLLSLANVNPDAGFAVQMSIEESLTDTSLVCFQTALLYTSSKGERRIRVHTLCLPVVSSLADVYAGADVQAIVCLLANMAVDRSVSSSLSDARDALVNAVLDSLAAYMSTASNLQQTVLMAPNSLKLFPLYVLALLKQKAFRTGMSTRLDDRVYAMCQMKSQPLVHLMKMIHPNLYRIDKLTDESTIHVNDRVVPQPPLQKLSAEKLTREGAFLMDCGSIFYIWIGKNCDNSFIKDVLGYPNYASVPQKMTQLPEVDALSSERTRSFISWLRDSRPLSPVLQVIKDENPAKTDFFQHLIEDRTEAAFSYYEFLLNIQQQICK
;
A
#
# COMPACT_ATOMS: atom_id res chain seq x y z
N SER A 1 -9.50 -58.19 -53.35
CA SER A 1 -9.21 -58.53 -54.75
C SER A 1 -7.92 -57.85 -55.17
N GLY A 2 -6.96 -58.54 -55.81
CA GLY A 2 -5.80 -57.91 -56.49
C GLY A 2 -6.18 -57.37 -57.88
N PRO A 3 -5.25 -56.87 -58.75
CA PRO A 3 -3.79 -57.12 -58.83
C PRO A 3 -2.92 -55.82 -58.61
N VAL A 4 -1.57 -55.70 -58.68
CA VAL A 4 -0.41 -56.49 -59.22
C VAL A 4 -0.15 -56.21 -60.74
N GLN A 5 1.05 -55.93 -61.30
CA GLN A 5 2.48 -56.00 -60.87
C GLN A 5 3.43 -55.08 -61.74
N ASN A 6 4.65 -54.76 -61.25
CA ASN A 6 5.94 -54.58 -62.01
C ASN A 6 6.12 -53.40 -63.04
N LEU A 7 7.31 -53.03 -63.62
CA LEU A 7 8.67 -53.64 -63.76
C LEU A 7 9.80 -52.59 -64.16
N MET A 8 11.02 -52.64 -63.54
CA MET A 8 12.41 -52.20 -64.01
C MET A 8 12.71 -50.80 -64.66
N GLN A 9 13.95 -50.31 -64.92
CA GLN A 9 15.35 -50.87 -65.02
C GLN A 9 16.51 -49.85 -64.69
N PHE A 10 17.79 -50.26 -64.78
CA PHE A 10 19.06 -49.54 -64.42
C PHE A 10 19.98 -49.22 -65.64
N PRO A 11 20.93 -48.24 -65.52
CA PRO A 11 22.40 -48.47 -65.25
C PRO A 11 22.97 -47.46 -64.19
N SER A 12 24.21 -47.41 -63.64
CA SER A 12 25.60 -47.95 -63.83
C SER A 12 26.54 -47.19 -64.82
N GLY A 13 27.87 -46.99 -64.58
CA GLY A 13 28.77 -47.32 -63.45
C GLY A 13 30.22 -46.73 -63.57
N TYR A 14 31.21 -47.30 -62.83
CA TYR A 14 32.66 -46.94 -62.65
C TYR A 14 33.03 -45.83 -61.61
N GLY A 15 34.07 -45.95 -60.73
CA GLY A 15 34.83 -47.15 -60.27
C GLY A 15 36.19 -46.90 -59.54
N SER A 16 36.51 -47.66 -58.46
CA SER A 16 37.85 -47.89 -57.80
C SER A 16 38.60 -46.71 -57.09
N HIS A 17 39.57 -46.86 -56.14
CA HIS A 17 39.93 -47.89 -55.13
C HIS A 17 40.89 -47.34 -54.00
N PRO A 18 41.03 -47.98 -52.81
CA PRO A 18 41.91 -47.59 -51.67
C PRO A 18 43.17 -48.48 -51.46
N PRO A 19 44.14 -48.15 -50.55
CA PRO A 19 44.33 -48.92 -49.28
C PRO A 19 45.02 -48.15 -48.10
N ASN A 20 45.52 -48.89 -47.07
CA ASN A 20 46.47 -48.53 -45.95
C ASN A 20 46.00 -47.52 -44.87
N TYR A 21 45.63 -47.84 -43.60
CA TYR A 21 45.83 -48.97 -42.64
C TYR A 21 47.12 -48.95 -41.77
N SER A 22 46.98 -48.75 -40.44
CA SER A 22 47.56 -49.61 -39.37
C SER A 22 47.43 -49.06 -37.92
N ALA A 23 47.32 -49.98 -36.97
CA ALA A 23 47.62 -49.87 -35.53
C ALA A 23 48.09 -51.28 -35.08
N PRO A 24 48.96 -51.45 -34.05
CA PRO A 24 48.45 -51.80 -32.71
C PRO A 24 49.37 -51.54 -31.49
N SER A 25 48.83 -51.65 -30.27
CA SER A 25 49.34 -52.43 -29.10
C SER A 25 48.80 -51.87 -27.76
N GLY A 26 48.43 -52.65 -26.74
CA GLY A 26 48.04 -54.07 -26.71
C GLY A 26 48.64 -54.88 -25.54
N HIS A 27 47.80 -55.35 -24.61
CA HIS A 27 47.98 -56.62 -23.85
C HIS A 27 46.69 -57.02 -23.10
N TYR A 28 46.51 -58.32 -22.84
CA TYR A 28 45.35 -58.94 -22.18
C TYR A 28 45.80 -60.19 -21.41
N SER A 29 45.11 -60.56 -20.33
CA SER A 29 45.15 -61.90 -19.69
C SER A 29 43.89 -62.16 -18.86
N GLN A 30 43.62 -63.41 -18.46
CA GLN A 30 42.30 -63.87 -17.96
C GLN A 30 42.39 -64.74 -16.68
N VAL A 31 41.39 -64.63 -15.77
CA VAL A 31 40.73 -65.74 -14.99
C VAL A 31 41.62 -66.45 -13.92
N PRO A 32 41.13 -66.82 -12.69
CA PRO A 32 39.83 -67.45 -12.37
C PRO A 32 39.08 -67.04 -11.06
N ASN A 33 37.94 -67.71 -10.86
CA ASN A 33 36.97 -67.62 -9.73
C ASN A 33 37.51 -67.91 -8.32
N LYS A 34 36.97 -67.22 -7.27
CA LYS A 34 36.02 -67.83 -6.29
C LYS A 34 35.49 -66.90 -5.16
N ALA A 35 34.17 -67.03 -4.91
CA ALA A 35 33.43 -67.02 -3.62
C ALA A 35 33.32 -65.77 -2.69
N ALA A 36 32.04 -65.36 -2.49
CA ALA A 36 31.40 -64.86 -1.23
C ALA A 36 31.83 -63.50 -0.62
N ALA A 37 30.96 -62.70 0.02
CA ALA A 37 29.51 -62.77 0.30
C ALA A 37 28.89 -61.36 0.52
N SER A 38 27.54 -61.27 0.65
CA SER A 38 26.71 -60.17 1.23
C SER A 38 26.96 -58.73 0.74
N HIS A 39 25.96 -57.98 0.22
CA HIS A 39 24.64 -57.74 0.80
C HIS A 39 23.53 -57.55 -0.25
N SER A 40 22.27 -57.72 0.18
CA SER A 40 21.04 -57.59 -0.63
C SER A 40 20.29 -56.27 -0.39
N ASP A 41 19.54 -55.86 -1.41
CA ASP A 41 18.31 -55.04 -1.42
C ASP A 41 18.07 -53.97 -0.34
N ASN A 42 17.77 -52.75 -0.80
CA ASN A 42 16.98 -51.82 -0.01
C ASN A 42 15.91 -51.13 -0.87
N GLN A 43 14.71 -51.73 -0.89
CA GLN A 43 13.53 -51.16 -1.53
C GLN A 43 12.96 -50.04 -0.64
N TYR A 44 12.83 -48.81 -1.16
CA TYR A 44 11.96 -47.80 -0.53
C TYR A 44 10.65 -47.63 -1.30
N ARG A 45 9.63 -48.28 -0.74
CA ARG A 45 8.24 -48.28 -1.22
C ARG A 45 7.53 -47.02 -0.77
N ALA A 46 6.73 -46.41 -1.64
CA ALA A 46 5.92 -45.25 -1.29
C ALA A 46 4.80 -45.62 -0.29
N THR A 47 4.60 -44.78 0.73
CA THR A 47 3.45 -44.83 1.65
C THR A 47 2.79 -43.46 1.72
N TYR A 48 1.52 -43.40 1.31
CA TYR A 48 0.66 -42.23 1.52
C TYR A 48 0.29 -42.10 2.99
N TYR A 49 0.42 -40.90 3.55
CA TYR A 49 -0.24 -40.50 4.80
C TYR A 49 -0.82 -39.09 4.66
N PRO A 50 -2.14 -38.90 4.81
CA PRO A 50 -2.76 -37.57 4.88
C PRO A 50 -2.74 -37.04 6.32
N THR A 51 -2.17 -35.86 6.54
CA THR A 51 -2.19 -35.20 7.84
C THR A 51 -3.58 -34.63 8.12
N TYR A 52 -4.32 -35.21 9.07
CA TYR A 52 -5.64 -34.73 9.45
C TYR A 52 -5.55 -33.41 10.23
N TYR A 53 -6.31 -32.41 9.81
CA TYR A 53 -6.67 -31.26 10.65
C TYR A 53 -7.83 -31.65 11.57
N SER A 54 -7.59 -31.68 12.88
CA SER A 54 -8.64 -31.90 13.89
C SER A 54 -9.40 -30.61 14.17
N ALA A 55 -10.71 -30.60 13.94
CA ALA A 55 -11.62 -29.54 14.37
C ALA A 55 -12.31 -29.92 15.69
N PRO A 56 -12.43 -29.01 16.68
CA PRO A 56 -13.18 -29.29 17.90
C PRO A 56 -14.70 -29.31 17.63
N ALA A 57 -15.38 -30.36 18.08
CA ALA A 57 -16.83 -30.50 17.98
C ALA A 57 -17.56 -29.91 19.20
N GLN A 58 -18.88 -29.66 19.05
CA GLN A 58 -19.71 -29.03 20.07
C GLN A 58 -20.28 -30.01 21.11
N ASN A 59 -20.74 -29.46 22.24
CA ASN A 59 -21.29 -30.16 23.40
C ASN A 59 -22.60 -30.93 23.11
N VAL A 60 -22.82 -32.01 23.87
CA VAL A 60 -24.14 -32.63 24.12
C VAL A 60 -24.26 -32.95 25.62
N MET A 61 -25.47 -32.89 26.18
CA MET A 61 -25.84 -33.11 27.59
C MET A 61 -26.59 -34.45 27.73
N THR A 62 -26.76 -35.16 28.86
CA THR A 62 -26.62 -34.94 30.33
C THR A 62 -26.66 -36.36 30.99
N PRO A 63 -26.62 -36.61 32.33
CA PRO A 63 -26.46 -35.75 33.50
C PRO A 63 -25.44 -36.28 34.57
N SER A 64 -25.55 -35.76 35.81
CA SER A 64 -24.76 -36.06 37.01
C SER A 64 -25.09 -37.37 37.75
N VAL A 65 -24.07 -37.99 38.38
CA VAL A 65 -24.16 -38.77 39.63
C VAL A 65 -22.97 -38.38 40.53
N SER A 66 -23.07 -38.60 41.85
CA SER A 66 -22.20 -38.00 42.88
C SER A 66 -21.42 -39.01 43.74
N THR A 67 -20.57 -38.44 44.63
CA THR A 67 -20.20 -38.95 45.98
C THR A 67 -19.19 -40.09 46.17
N SER A 68 -18.53 -40.03 47.35
CA SER A 68 -17.63 -40.99 48.04
C SER A 68 -16.21 -41.23 47.43
N VAL A 69 -15.05 -41.09 48.09
CA VAL A 69 -14.57 -40.89 49.50
C VAL A 69 -13.97 -42.15 50.18
N LEU A 70 -12.86 -41.95 50.93
CA LEU A 70 -12.00 -42.92 51.68
C LEU A 70 -11.15 -43.86 50.76
N ASN A 71 -9.81 -44.00 50.90
CA ASN A 71 -8.95 -44.52 52.01
C ASN A 71 -8.79 -46.08 51.95
N THR A 72 -7.74 -46.75 52.47
CA THR A 72 -6.66 -46.36 53.43
C THR A 72 -5.43 -47.32 53.36
N GLN A 73 -4.34 -46.98 54.09
CA GLN A 73 -3.37 -47.89 54.77
C GLN A 73 -2.40 -48.75 53.91
N GLU A 74 -1.22 -49.23 54.36
CA GLU A 74 -0.25 -48.91 55.47
C GLU A 74 1.13 -49.50 55.04
N SER A 75 2.29 -48.85 55.14
CA SER A 75 3.14 -48.46 56.29
C SER A 75 4.15 -49.52 56.79
N GLN A 76 5.46 -49.18 56.74
CA GLN A 76 6.59 -49.49 57.67
C GLN A 76 7.93 -49.28 56.90
N GLN A 77 8.78 -48.29 57.21
CA GLN A 77 9.66 -48.06 58.39
C GLN A 77 11.03 -48.78 58.34
N LEU A 78 12.14 -48.03 58.16
CA LEU A 78 13.24 -47.84 59.14
C LEU A 78 14.44 -47.04 58.56
N TYR A 79 15.32 -46.54 59.45
CA TYR A 79 16.47 -45.66 59.19
C TYR A 79 17.81 -46.39 59.46
N ASN A 80 18.91 -46.05 58.74
CA ASN A 80 20.25 -45.79 59.33
C ASN A 80 21.36 -45.37 58.32
N LYS A 81 22.48 -44.86 58.85
CA LYS A 81 23.77 -44.43 58.24
C LYS A 81 24.92 -44.93 59.19
N PRO A 82 26.26 -44.60 59.11
CA PRO A 82 26.99 -43.57 58.32
C PRO A 82 28.42 -43.92 57.77
N LEU A 83 29.00 -43.00 56.95
CA LEU A 83 30.43 -42.54 56.81
C LEU A 83 31.62 -43.55 56.60
N PRO A 84 32.90 -43.14 56.28
CA PRO A 84 33.69 -41.95 56.72
C PRO A 84 34.42 -41.10 55.64
N GLN A 85 35.27 -40.16 56.10
CA GLN A 85 36.10 -39.13 55.39
C GLN A 85 37.63 -39.44 55.62
N PRO A 86 38.68 -38.74 55.07
CA PRO A 86 38.98 -37.29 55.31
C PRO A 86 39.83 -36.49 54.26
N VAL A 87 39.93 -35.13 54.39
CA VAL A 87 40.92 -34.19 53.73
C VAL A 87 40.76 -34.03 52.17
N GLY A 88 41.24 -33.01 51.42
CA GLY A 88 41.92 -31.71 51.63
C GLY A 88 43.06 -31.45 50.60
N SER A 89 43.63 -30.26 50.32
CA SER A 89 43.39 -28.86 50.77
C SER A 89 44.09 -27.77 49.89
N ALA A 90 43.35 -26.70 49.54
CA ALA A 90 43.70 -25.24 49.53
C ALA A 90 44.92 -24.61 48.78
N GLU A 91 44.64 -23.65 47.85
CA GLU A 91 45.21 -22.27 47.81
C GLU A 91 44.51 -21.36 46.76
N GLY A 92 44.84 -20.05 46.74
CA GLY A 92 44.41 -18.99 45.79
C GLY A 92 45.36 -17.77 45.89
N PRO A 93 45.07 -16.52 45.46
CA PRO A 93 43.89 -15.95 44.77
C PRO A 93 44.28 -15.04 43.54
N ILE A 94 43.59 -13.90 43.31
CA ILE A 94 44.00 -12.65 42.59
C ILE A 94 43.44 -12.35 41.16
N GLN A 95 43.40 -11.04 40.87
CA GLN A 95 42.66 -10.20 39.92
C GLN A 95 43.02 -10.31 38.41
N GLY A 96 42.00 -10.11 37.55
CA GLY A 96 41.85 -8.88 36.73
C GLY A 96 42.43 -8.79 35.30
N VAL A 97 42.06 -7.67 34.62
CA VAL A 97 42.61 -7.12 33.34
C VAL A 97 42.29 -7.96 32.07
N ILE A 98 41.75 -7.50 30.92
CA ILE A 98 41.71 -6.26 30.09
C ILE A 98 42.79 -6.17 28.97
N SER A 99 42.31 -6.08 27.72
CA SER A 99 42.98 -5.53 26.50
C SER A 99 44.22 -6.17 25.86
N SER A 100 44.04 -6.57 24.59
CA SER A 100 44.71 -6.03 23.37
C SER A 100 46.25 -5.97 23.19
N ALA A 101 46.65 -6.41 21.97
CA ALA A 101 47.73 -5.92 21.09
C ALA A 101 49.20 -6.41 21.26
N SER A 102 49.69 -7.04 20.16
CA SER A 102 51.00 -6.91 19.47
C SER A 102 52.33 -6.72 20.24
N TYR A 103 53.35 -7.54 19.96
CA TYR A 103 54.57 -7.16 19.17
C TYR A 103 55.60 -8.31 18.96
N LEU A 104 56.63 -8.03 18.14
CA LEU A 104 57.61 -8.90 17.41
C LEU A 104 58.77 -9.54 18.21
N HIS A 105 59.39 -10.60 17.62
CA HIS A 105 60.83 -10.98 17.65
C HIS A 105 61.07 -12.18 16.66
N THR A 106 62.17 -12.50 15.95
CA THR A 106 63.38 -11.89 15.29
C THR A 106 64.35 -13.02 14.86
N SER A 107 64.85 -13.07 13.60
CA SER A 107 66.20 -13.57 13.12
C SER A 107 66.17 -14.04 11.64
N ALA A 108 66.83 -13.37 10.67
CA ALA A 108 68.19 -13.61 10.11
C ALA A 108 68.29 -14.81 9.12
N HIS A 109 68.93 -14.76 7.92
CA HIS A 109 70.18 -14.13 7.45
C HIS A 109 70.20 -13.78 5.91
N GLN A 110 70.94 -12.71 5.51
CA GLN A 110 71.80 -12.50 4.28
C GLN A 110 71.32 -12.87 2.84
N SER A 111 71.63 -12.15 1.73
CA SER A 111 72.60 -11.06 1.40
C SER A 111 72.20 -10.15 0.21
N TYR A 112 72.64 -8.86 0.24
CA TYR A 112 73.08 -7.89 -0.82
C TYR A 112 72.77 -8.08 -2.34
N SER A 113 72.63 -7.06 -3.23
CA SER A 113 72.82 -5.57 -3.24
C SER A 113 72.38 -4.97 -4.62
N ALA A 114 72.36 -3.67 -4.97
CA ALA A 114 71.98 -2.39 -4.30
C ALA A 114 72.13 -1.20 -5.32
N PHE A 115 71.36 -0.11 -5.16
CA PHE A 115 71.41 1.19 -5.93
C PHE A 115 71.01 1.17 -7.43
N GLY A 116 70.47 2.25 -8.04
CA GLY A 116 69.96 3.51 -7.46
C GLY A 116 69.57 4.61 -8.50
N ASN A 117 68.56 5.43 -8.15
CA ASN A 117 68.18 6.78 -8.60
C ASN A 117 67.98 7.19 -10.10
N HIS A 118 66.82 7.83 -10.33
CA HIS A 118 66.48 8.94 -11.26
C HIS A 118 67.12 9.08 -12.66
N TYR A 119 66.28 9.20 -13.71
CA TYR A 119 66.12 10.44 -14.51
C TYR A 119 64.96 10.30 -15.55
N SER A 120 64.36 11.44 -15.93
CA SER A 120 63.50 11.64 -17.12
C SER A 120 64.16 12.75 -18.00
N PRO A 121 63.73 13.09 -19.23
CA PRO A 121 62.61 12.60 -20.04
C PRO A 121 62.98 12.31 -21.53
N SER A 122 61.96 12.00 -22.35
CA SER A 122 61.79 12.34 -23.79
C SER A 122 62.94 12.22 -24.81
N ILE A 123 62.68 11.57 -25.96
CA ILE A 123 62.60 12.22 -27.30
C ILE A 123 62.11 11.21 -28.38
N SER A 124 61.53 11.74 -29.46
CA SER A 124 60.96 11.04 -30.61
C SER A 124 61.98 10.61 -31.69
N SER A 125 61.65 9.60 -32.51
CA SER A 125 61.86 9.67 -33.98
C SER A 125 61.07 8.58 -34.72
N SER A 126 60.87 8.78 -36.03
CA SER A 126 60.08 7.95 -36.94
C SER A 126 60.90 7.47 -38.14
N VAL A 127 60.49 6.35 -38.76
CA VAL A 127 60.94 5.89 -40.09
C VAL A 127 59.74 5.28 -40.82
N ALA A 128 59.69 5.36 -42.15
CA ALA A 128 58.49 5.05 -42.94
C ALA A 128 58.72 4.14 -44.17
N SER A 129 57.65 3.38 -44.51
CA SER A 129 57.08 3.12 -45.85
C SER A 129 57.94 2.66 -47.05
N GLN A 130 57.57 1.50 -47.63
CA GLN A 130 57.35 1.19 -49.08
C GLN A 130 56.41 -0.04 -49.17
N GLY A 131 55.58 -0.34 -50.19
CA GLY A 131 55.18 0.33 -51.44
C GLY A 131 54.09 -0.47 -52.21
N PHE A 132 53.32 0.14 -53.12
CA PHE A 132 52.23 -0.48 -53.94
C PHE A 132 52.70 -0.86 -55.36
N PRO A 133 52.02 -1.80 -56.10
CA PRO A 133 50.91 -1.49 -57.06
C PRO A 133 49.83 -2.63 -57.16
N LEU A 134 48.80 -2.63 -58.05
CA LEU A 134 47.73 -1.67 -58.43
C LEU A 134 46.66 -2.41 -59.33
N ASN A 135 45.58 -1.72 -59.73
CA ASN A 135 44.52 -2.09 -60.72
C ASN A 135 43.46 -3.15 -60.33
N SER A 136 42.18 -3.09 -60.77
CA SER A 136 41.35 -1.96 -61.27
C SER A 136 39.84 -2.37 -61.30
N ASP A 137 38.97 -1.38 -61.57
CA ASP A 137 37.56 -1.46 -62.01
C ASP A 137 36.51 -1.88 -60.94
N HIS A 138 35.27 -1.38 -60.88
CA HIS A 138 34.54 -0.13 -61.23
C HIS A 138 33.06 -0.37 -60.77
N TYR A 139 32.19 0.55 -60.32
CA TYR A 139 32.14 2.03 -60.25
C TYR A 139 31.19 2.47 -59.07
N ALA A 140 31.32 3.73 -58.61
CA ALA A 140 30.34 4.62 -57.88
C ALA A 140 29.28 4.03 -56.88
N MET A 141 29.20 4.43 -55.59
CA MET A 141 28.91 5.75 -54.97
C MET A 141 27.41 6.18 -55.01
N PRO A 142 26.88 7.00 -54.06
CA PRO A 142 27.57 7.79 -53.01
C PRO A 142 27.07 7.56 -51.56
N MET A 143 27.70 8.25 -50.60
CA MET A 143 27.08 8.57 -49.30
C MET A 143 26.11 9.76 -49.43
N ALA A 144 25.05 9.79 -48.62
CA ALA A 144 24.18 10.96 -48.47
C ALA A 144 23.82 11.23 -47.00
N SER A 145 23.80 12.52 -46.68
CA SER A 145 23.57 13.14 -45.38
C SER A 145 22.29 12.69 -44.65
N SER A 146 22.34 12.75 -43.31
CA SER A 146 21.15 12.78 -42.46
C SER A 146 20.28 13.99 -42.77
N ALA A 147 19.00 13.77 -43.12
CA ALA A 147 17.96 14.78 -43.26
C ALA A 147 16.66 14.31 -42.61
N MET A 148 15.80 15.25 -42.22
CA MET A 148 14.56 14.97 -41.49
C MET A 148 13.45 14.46 -42.41
N HIS A 149 12.62 13.53 -41.92
CA HIS A 149 11.33 13.20 -42.51
C HIS A 149 10.20 13.26 -41.47
N PRO A 150 8.94 13.50 -41.90
CA PRO A 150 8.22 14.66 -41.36
C PRO A 150 7.13 14.32 -40.32
N ASN A 151 6.75 15.36 -39.56
CA ASN A 151 5.49 15.37 -38.81
C ASN A 151 4.29 15.33 -39.78
N VAL A 152 3.38 14.38 -39.55
CA VAL A 152 2.04 14.40 -40.18
C VAL A 152 1.15 15.32 -39.34
N SER A 153 0.97 16.55 -39.81
CA SER A 153 0.09 17.54 -39.20
C SER A 153 -1.38 17.17 -39.39
N TYR A 154 -2.11 16.90 -38.31
CA TYR A 154 -3.57 16.88 -38.33
C TYR A 154 -4.12 18.30 -38.14
N PRO A 155 -5.08 18.75 -38.97
CA PRO A 155 -5.54 20.14 -38.97
C PRO A 155 -6.45 20.46 -37.77
N ALA A 156 -6.36 21.70 -37.28
CA ALA A 156 -7.25 22.22 -36.25
C ALA A 156 -8.58 22.71 -36.87
N THR A 157 -9.67 21.97 -36.65
CA THR A 157 -11.01 22.41 -37.06
C THR A 157 -11.63 23.32 -35.99
N ALA A 158 -11.64 24.63 -36.23
CA ALA A 158 -12.35 25.59 -35.40
C ALA A 158 -13.78 25.85 -35.94
N GLY A 159 -14.78 25.67 -35.07
CA GLY A 159 -16.06 26.39 -35.08
C GLY A 159 -16.99 26.26 -36.31
N SER A 160 -18.19 25.73 -36.08
CA SER A 160 -19.40 26.34 -36.64
C SER A 160 -20.16 27.03 -35.52
N VAL A 161 -20.76 28.19 -35.81
CA VAL A 161 -21.30 29.13 -34.82
C VAL A 161 -22.71 29.55 -35.22
N TYR A 162 -23.60 29.62 -34.25
CA TYR A 162 -24.65 30.64 -34.27
C TYR A 162 -24.77 31.29 -32.90
N GLY A 163 -24.81 32.62 -32.89
CA GLY A 163 -24.95 33.41 -31.68
C GLY A 163 -25.31 34.86 -32.00
N GLN A 164 -25.84 35.55 -31.00
CA GLN A 164 -25.96 37.00 -30.90
C GLN A 164 -25.54 37.30 -29.45
N ALA A 165 -24.44 38.00 -29.15
CA ALA A 165 -24.06 39.37 -29.54
C ALA A 165 -25.04 40.41 -28.94
N PHE A 166 -24.61 41.49 -28.28
CA PHE A 166 -23.36 42.26 -28.47
C PHE A 166 -22.67 42.75 -27.17
N THR A 167 -21.47 43.30 -27.37
CA THR A 167 -20.63 44.26 -26.60
C THR A 167 -21.28 45.08 -25.46
N SER A 168 -20.55 45.65 -24.48
CA SER A 168 -19.28 46.39 -24.65
C SER A 168 -18.41 46.62 -23.39
N GLN A 169 -17.21 47.18 -23.61
CA GLN A 169 -16.45 48.00 -22.65
C GLN A 169 -17.19 49.37 -22.45
N SER A 170 -16.91 50.30 -21.52
CA SER A 170 -15.72 50.61 -20.73
C SER A 170 -16.10 51.40 -19.44
N LEU A 171 -15.10 51.71 -18.59
CA LEU A 171 -15.15 52.75 -17.53
C LEU A 171 -15.52 54.15 -18.10
N PRO A 172 -16.15 55.05 -17.32
CA PRO A 172 -15.35 56.00 -16.52
C PRO A 172 -15.91 56.46 -15.14
N ALA A 173 -15.03 57.21 -14.47
CA ALA A 173 -14.98 57.80 -13.14
C ALA A 173 -16.13 58.70 -12.61
N VAL A 174 -16.32 58.62 -11.29
CA VAL A 174 -16.37 59.73 -10.28
C VAL A 174 -17.45 60.83 -10.35
N GLY A 175 -18.26 60.89 -9.27
CA GLY A 175 -18.78 62.13 -8.67
C GLY A 175 -20.17 62.60 -9.15
N GLN A 176 -20.89 63.48 -8.42
CA GLN A 176 -20.79 63.89 -7.01
C GLN A 176 -22.07 64.69 -6.64
N PHE A 177 -22.57 64.60 -5.39
CA PHE A 177 -23.58 65.53 -4.79
C PHE A 177 -25.01 65.56 -5.44
N LYS A 178 -26.13 65.89 -4.76
CA LYS A 178 -26.48 66.03 -3.32
C LYS A 178 -28.02 65.93 -3.13
N GLU A 179 -28.45 65.63 -1.90
CA GLU A 179 -29.70 66.08 -1.23
C GLU A 179 -31.11 65.66 -1.72
N THR A 180 -31.89 65.07 -0.78
CA THR A 180 -33.37 65.09 -0.64
C THR A 180 -34.26 64.47 -1.77
N SER A 181 -35.28 63.65 -1.50
CA SER A 181 -36.10 63.52 -0.28
C SER A 181 -37.04 62.29 -0.26
N MET A 182 -37.57 62.00 0.96
CA MET A 182 -38.94 61.55 1.26
C MET A 182 -39.43 60.08 1.15
N PHE A 183 -40.24 59.74 2.16
CA PHE A 183 -41.29 58.70 2.34
C PHE A 183 -40.96 57.24 2.69
N SER A 184 -41.96 56.59 3.32
CA SER A 184 -41.87 55.44 4.23
C SER A 184 -43.10 54.51 4.13
N SER A 185 -43.20 53.56 5.08
CA SER A 185 -44.38 52.75 5.52
C SER A 185 -44.49 51.31 4.97
N GLN A 186 -45.12 50.32 5.61
CA GLN A 186 -45.72 50.15 6.96
C GLN A 186 -45.93 48.62 7.24
N SER A 187 -46.08 48.05 8.45
CA SER A 187 -45.76 48.43 9.85
C SER A 187 -44.72 47.40 10.38
N THR A 188 -44.74 46.65 11.50
CA THR A 188 -45.50 46.52 12.80
C THR A 188 -44.65 45.56 13.66
N SER A 189 -44.58 45.57 15.01
CA SER A 189 -45.01 46.48 16.09
C SER A 189 -44.30 46.04 17.40
N VAL A 190 -44.28 46.87 18.45
CA VAL A 190 -43.62 46.59 19.76
C VAL A 190 -44.53 47.06 20.92
N PRO A 191 -44.28 46.69 22.21
CA PRO A 191 -43.42 47.49 23.13
C PRO A 191 -42.42 46.63 23.97
N HIS A 192 -41.15 47.02 24.18
CA HIS A 192 -40.57 47.98 25.18
C HIS A 192 -40.49 47.44 26.63
N SER A 193 -39.47 47.77 27.46
CA SER A 193 -38.70 49.03 27.61
C SER A 193 -37.17 48.85 27.84
N LEU A 194 -36.27 49.67 27.23
CA LEU A 194 -35.52 50.87 27.74
C LEU A 194 -34.31 50.56 28.70
N GLN A 195 -33.13 51.22 28.69
CA GLN A 195 -32.60 52.38 27.92
C GLN A 195 -31.03 52.52 28.00
N GLN A 196 -30.38 53.00 26.91
CA GLN A 196 -29.17 53.92 26.79
C GLN A 196 -27.87 53.72 27.62
N HIS A 197 -26.64 54.18 27.27
CA HIS A 197 -25.93 54.76 26.09
C HIS A 197 -24.39 54.47 26.30
N VAL A 198 -23.51 54.16 25.32
CA VAL A 198 -22.90 54.96 24.19
C VAL A 198 -21.98 56.11 24.71
N PRO A 199 -20.73 56.38 24.19
CA PRO A 199 -20.18 56.11 22.83
C PRO A 199 -18.71 55.60 22.65
N MET A 200 -18.44 55.14 21.41
CA MET A 200 -17.22 55.18 20.54
C MET A 200 -15.76 55.19 21.07
N GLY A 201 -14.92 54.39 20.38
CA GLY A 201 -13.44 54.50 20.26
C GLY A 201 -12.91 53.64 19.10
N TYR A 202 -11.77 53.99 18.47
CA TYR A 202 -11.23 53.34 17.25
C TYR A 202 -9.89 52.60 17.49
N ASN A 203 -9.64 51.58 16.67
CA ASN A 203 -8.34 51.01 16.25
C ASN A 203 -7.31 50.49 17.29
N SER A 204 -7.08 49.18 17.17
CA SER A 204 -5.76 48.55 16.90
C SER A 204 -4.68 48.39 18.00
N ALA A 205 -4.29 47.12 18.12
CA ALA A 205 -2.93 46.59 18.36
C ALA A 205 -2.40 46.38 19.79
N LEU A 206 -1.56 45.35 19.83
CA LEU A 206 -0.86 44.64 20.90
C LEU A 206 -0.38 45.44 22.13
N SER A 207 -0.38 44.78 23.28
CA SER A 207 0.81 44.73 24.14
C SER A 207 0.83 43.48 25.03
N THR A 208 2.04 43.06 25.41
CA THR A 208 2.36 41.89 26.23
C THR A 208 2.91 42.29 27.60
N ILE A 209 2.65 41.46 28.63
CA ILE A 209 3.46 41.32 29.88
C ILE A 209 3.43 42.54 30.83
N SER A 210 3.43 42.44 32.17
CA SER A 210 2.98 41.38 33.10
C SER A 210 2.93 41.97 34.53
N SER A 211 1.98 41.52 35.35
CA SER A 211 2.04 41.36 36.83
C SER A 211 2.72 42.42 37.73
N ALA A 212 1.97 43.00 38.68
CA ALA A 212 2.21 42.80 40.14
C ALA A 212 1.16 43.52 41.04
N GLN A 213 0.68 42.83 42.09
CA GLN A 213 0.33 43.34 43.45
C GLN A 213 -0.77 44.44 43.60
N SER A 214 -1.47 44.65 44.74
CA SER A 214 -1.70 43.88 46.00
C SER A 214 -2.86 44.54 46.81
N VAL A 215 -3.19 43.98 48.00
CA VAL A 215 -4.14 44.51 49.04
C VAL A 215 -5.64 44.43 48.65
N GLN A 216 -6.63 43.88 49.37
CA GLN A 216 -6.90 43.43 50.77
C GLN A 216 -7.89 44.35 51.55
N ASP A 217 -8.51 43.82 52.62
CA ASP A 217 -9.49 44.41 53.58
C ASP A 217 -10.99 44.42 53.17
N ASN A 218 -12.00 44.22 54.06
CA ASN A 218 -11.97 43.87 55.51
C ASN A 218 -13.23 43.09 56.05
N HIS A 219 -13.20 42.70 57.34
CA HIS A 219 -14.09 41.84 58.16
C HIS A 219 -15.63 42.12 58.22
N SER A 220 -16.51 41.16 58.62
CA SER A 220 -16.93 40.99 60.05
C SER A 220 -17.90 39.84 60.44
N ARG A 221 -17.64 39.23 61.63
CA ARG A 221 -18.55 38.68 62.70
C ARG A 221 -19.33 37.32 62.60
N ASN A 222 -18.82 36.34 63.37
CA ASN A 222 -19.42 35.52 64.47
C ASN A 222 -20.87 34.95 64.43
N LEU A 223 -21.04 33.64 64.76
CA LEU A 223 -21.69 33.12 66.01
C LEU A 223 -21.83 31.57 66.14
N THR A 224 -21.34 31.01 67.27
CA THR A 224 -21.75 29.82 68.09
C THR A 224 -22.40 28.52 67.53
N GLY A 225 -21.88 27.36 67.99
CA GLY A 225 -22.55 26.03 68.07
C GLY A 225 -21.66 24.85 67.61
N SER A 226 -21.26 23.80 68.35
CA SER A 226 -21.93 22.90 69.32
C SER A 226 -22.83 21.84 68.62
N VAL A 227 -22.73 20.50 68.81
CA VAL A 227 -22.03 19.63 69.79
C VAL A 227 -21.71 18.23 69.17
N ALA A 228 -20.55 17.60 69.44
CA ALA A 228 -20.43 16.17 69.88
C ALA A 228 -18.96 15.69 70.13
N LYS A 229 -18.79 14.66 70.98
CA LYS A 229 -17.52 13.95 71.29
C LYS A 229 -17.72 12.44 71.10
N GLU A 230 -16.63 11.69 70.89
CA GLU A 230 -16.29 10.60 71.82
C GLU A 230 -14.77 10.30 71.83
N ASN A 231 -14.29 9.40 72.70
CA ASN A 231 -12.98 9.53 73.35
C ASN A 231 -12.16 8.21 73.40
N ASN A 232 -10.85 8.38 73.70
CA ASN A 232 -9.80 7.44 74.16
C ASN A 232 -8.63 7.32 73.15
N GLN A 233 -7.40 7.81 73.40
CA GLN A 233 -6.43 7.51 74.49
C GLN A 233 -6.01 6.03 74.50
N ILE A 234 -4.73 5.64 74.56
CA ILE A 234 -3.56 6.09 75.36
C ILE A 234 -2.28 6.02 74.47
N ASN A 235 -1.40 7.05 74.36
CA ASN A 235 -0.17 7.35 75.16
C ASN A 235 0.98 6.31 74.97
N THR A 236 2.30 6.60 74.90
CA THR A 236 3.16 7.74 75.35
C THR A 236 4.46 7.94 74.52
N GLY A 237 4.94 9.21 74.38
CA GLY A 237 6.35 9.63 74.17
C GLY A 237 6.93 9.53 72.74
N GLY A 238 7.84 10.39 72.26
CA GLY A 238 8.45 11.67 72.72
C GLY A 238 9.31 12.25 71.55
N ILE A 239 9.32 13.56 71.22
CA ILE A 239 10.01 14.70 71.90
C ILE A 239 11.54 14.46 71.92
N ASP A 240 12.44 15.27 71.34
CA ASP A 240 12.38 16.59 70.65
C ASP A 240 13.34 16.59 69.42
N SER A 241 13.17 17.35 68.32
CA SER A 241 13.22 18.82 68.10
C SER A 241 14.60 19.47 68.31
N LEU A 242 15.18 20.07 67.24
CA LEU A 242 15.76 21.44 67.24
C LEU A 242 16.29 21.91 65.87
N GLN A 243 15.51 22.83 65.30
CA GLN A 243 15.82 24.04 64.50
C GLN A 243 17.18 24.78 64.75
N PRO A 244 17.52 25.90 64.04
CA PRO A 244 16.83 26.59 62.91
C PRO A 244 17.71 27.21 61.77
N VAL A 245 17.03 27.87 60.81
CA VAL A 245 17.37 29.18 60.16
C VAL A 245 18.34 29.30 58.96
N HIS A 246 17.97 30.26 58.09
CA HIS A 246 18.54 30.88 56.86
C HIS A 246 20.09 30.84 56.67
N SER A 247 20.66 30.92 55.45
CA SER A 247 20.53 32.08 54.53
C SER A 247 21.20 31.90 53.14
N VAL A 248 20.62 32.56 52.11
CA VAL A 248 21.27 33.43 51.07
C VAL A 248 22.36 32.90 50.08
N SER A 249 22.25 33.39 48.83
CA SER A 249 23.29 33.65 47.79
C SER A 249 23.66 32.68 46.65
N GLN A 250 23.43 33.17 45.43
CA GLN A 250 24.39 33.44 44.33
C GLN A 250 25.17 32.31 43.58
N ASN A 251 24.88 32.23 42.27
CA ASN A 251 25.81 32.53 41.14
C ASN A 251 27.31 32.17 41.24
N ILE A 252 27.78 31.19 40.43
CA ILE A 252 28.77 31.31 39.32
C ILE A 252 29.42 29.93 38.96
N PRO A 253 29.65 29.60 37.67
CA PRO A 253 30.45 28.44 37.24
C PRO A 253 31.91 28.82 36.90
N PHE A 254 32.84 27.84 36.80
CA PHE A 254 33.83 27.69 35.69
C PHE A 254 34.75 26.44 35.88
N THR A 255 35.70 26.26 34.95
CA THR A 255 36.45 25.04 34.53
C THR A 255 37.64 24.52 35.38
N LYS A 256 38.01 23.24 35.11
CA LYS A 256 39.36 22.59 35.02
C LYS A 256 40.62 23.50 34.88
N PRO A 257 41.90 23.05 35.06
CA PRO A 257 42.51 21.76 35.52
C PRO A 257 43.53 21.98 36.71
N GLY A 258 44.54 21.17 37.11
CA GLY A 258 44.98 19.77 36.89
C GLY A 258 46.52 19.54 37.07
N ALA A 259 46.98 18.28 37.24
CA ALA A 259 48.38 17.78 37.47
C ALA A 259 49.04 18.13 38.85
N GLY A 260 50.02 17.38 39.41
CA GLY A 260 50.67 16.09 39.06
C GLY A 260 50.86 15.19 40.32
N THR A 261 51.94 14.45 40.58
CA THR A 261 53.24 14.28 39.87
C THR A 261 54.03 13.08 40.44
N SER A 262 55.11 12.67 39.77
CA SER A 262 56.33 12.08 40.38
C SER A 262 57.51 12.32 39.41
N THR A 263 58.79 12.41 39.78
CA THR A 263 59.52 12.42 41.07
C THR A 263 60.35 13.74 41.14
N SER A 264 61.33 14.04 42.02
CA SER A 264 62.02 13.31 43.10
C SER A 264 62.33 14.24 44.31
N SER A 265 63.58 14.33 44.80
CA SER A 265 63.88 14.79 46.18
C SER A 265 65.15 15.66 46.36
N ALA A 266 64.95 16.82 46.98
CA ALA A 266 65.75 17.45 48.06
C ALA A 266 67.20 18.02 47.85
N VAL A 267 67.52 18.94 48.79
CA VAL A 267 68.84 19.48 49.23
C VAL A 267 69.47 20.69 48.50
N ILE A 268 69.50 21.82 49.22
CA ILE A 268 70.47 22.94 49.30
C ILE A 268 71.43 23.20 48.11
N SER A 269 71.25 24.32 47.40
CA SER A 269 72.37 25.22 46.98
C SER A 269 71.93 26.59 46.42
N SER A 270 72.48 27.66 47.00
CA SER A 270 73.13 28.83 46.36
C SER A 270 72.64 29.48 45.03
N VAL A 271 72.42 30.80 45.12
CA VAL A 271 72.96 31.86 44.20
C VAL A 271 72.26 32.22 42.86
N ARG A 272 71.91 33.53 42.79
CA ARG A 272 71.75 34.47 41.63
C ARG A 272 70.51 34.45 40.70
N THR A 273 69.75 35.54 40.82
CA THR A 273 69.22 36.41 39.73
C THR A 273 70.35 36.96 38.82
N PRO A 274 70.12 37.42 37.55
CA PRO A 274 69.10 38.39 37.06
C PRO A 274 68.29 37.87 35.83
N ALA A 275 67.35 38.55 35.13
CA ALA A 275 67.32 39.86 34.43
C ALA A 275 68.51 40.06 33.45
N PRO A 276 68.39 40.71 32.26
CA PRO A 276 67.47 41.78 31.80
C PRO A 276 66.40 41.28 30.77
N SER A 277 65.44 42.02 30.20
CA SER A 277 65.15 43.45 29.95
C SER A 277 65.69 44.08 28.63
N LEU A 278 64.92 45.03 28.05
CA LEU A 278 65.16 45.78 26.79
C LEU A 278 65.08 44.93 25.49
N SER A 279 64.67 45.42 24.30
CA SER A 279 63.95 46.63 23.84
C SER A 279 63.36 46.31 22.42
N SER A 280 62.49 47.08 21.74
CA SER A 280 62.03 48.47 21.91
C SER A 280 60.58 48.68 21.40
N GLN A 281 59.86 49.63 21.99
CA GLN A 281 58.76 50.33 21.31
C GLN A 281 59.37 51.43 20.41
N PRO A 282 58.65 51.97 19.40
CA PRO A 282 57.88 53.18 19.69
C PRO A 282 56.56 53.38 18.89
N ARG A 283 55.53 53.89 19.59
CA ARG A 283 54.61 55.00 19.21
C ARG A 283 53.74 54.92 17.93
N SER A 284 52.51 55.47 17.88
CA SER A 284 51.73 56.20 18.92
C SER A 284 50.20 56.28 18.66
N SER A 285 49.47 56.31 19.79
CA SER A 285 48.08 56.75 20.13
C SER A 285 47.54 58.07 19.51
N PRO A 286 46.23 58.46 19.66
CA PRO A 286 45.06 57.91 20.43
C PRO A 286 43.86 57.54 19.51
N SER A 287 42.52 57.58 19.76
CA SER A 287 41.51 57.92 20.83
C SER A 287 40.13 57.25 20.45
N VAL A 288 39.07 56.97 21.26
CA VAL A 288 38.50 57.38 22.59
C VAL A 288 37.54 58.61 22.52
N PRO A 289 36.27 58.64 23.05
CA PRO A 289 35.37 57.60 23.66
C PRO A 289 33.82 57.70 23.32
N GLN A 290 32.97 56.95 24.08
CA GLN A 290 31.50 57.15 24.39
C GLN A 290 30.40 56.81 23.33
N SER A 291 29.14 56.43 23.63
CA SER A 291 28.49 55.85 24.86
C SER A 291 26.99 55.43 24.69
N LEU A 292 26.58 54.34 25.38
CA LEU A 292 25.25 54.00 26.00
C LEU A 292 23.89 53.92 25.23
N GLU A 293 23.12 52.88 25.61
CA GLU A 293 21.65 52.79 25.92
C GLU A 293 20.48 52.76 24.88
N SER A 294 19.70 51.67 25.00
CA SER A 294 18.23 51.61 25.28
C SER A 294 17.13 51.96 24.26
N ALA A 295 15.90 51.48 24.59
CA ALA A 295 14.60 51.59 23.92
C ALA A 295 14.41 50.81 22.59
N LEU A 296 13.30 50.14 22.24
CA LEU A 296 11.83 50.26 22.43
C LEU A 296 11.06 50.98 21.30
N GLN A 297 9.97 50.32 20.90
CA GLN A 297 8.69 50.86 20.42
C GLN A 297 8.43 51.07 18.91
N GLU A 298 7.14 51.18 18.62
CA GLU A 298 6.42 51.39 17.36
C GLU A 298 6.95 52.62 16.58
N GLY A 299 6.75 52.79 15.27
CA GLY A 299 5.71 52.28 14.36
C GLY A 299 5.05 53.47 13.64
N MET A 300 4.17 53.23 12.66
CA MET A 300 3.56 54.26 11.77
C MET A 300 4.56 54.96 10.80
N GLN A 301 4.16 55.55 9.66
CA GLN A 301 2.99 55.34 8.78
C GLN A 301 3.28 55.98 7.39
N TYR A 302 2.74 55.38 6.32
CA TYR A 302 2.46 56.02 5.00
C TYR A 302 3.68 56.57 4.22
N GLY A 303 3.63 56.78 2.89
CA GLY A 303 2.57 56.50 1.92
C GLY A 303 2.32 57.70 0.99
N GLY A 304 2.56 57.55 -0.33
CA GLY A 304 2.29 58.62 -1.30
C GLY A 304 2.65 58.24 -2.75
N TYR A 305 1.64 58.28 -3.64
CA TYR A 305 1.79 58.31 -5.12
C TYR A 305 2.08 59.78 -5.56
N VAL A 306 2.40 60.17 -6.81
CA VAL A 306 1.69 59.99 -8.10
C VAL A 306 2.60 60.27 -9.32
N ASN A 307 2.30 59.58 -10.44
CA ASN A 307 2.73 59.72 -11.86
C ASN A 307 3.22 61.08 -12.42
N ASN A 308 4.08 61.03 -13.47
CA ASN A 308 3.63 61.33 -14.86
C ASN A 308 4.59 60.92 -16.01
N GLN A 309 3.96 60.47 -17.12
CA GLN A 309 4.30 60.44 -18.59
C GLN A 309 5.75 60.75 -19.07
N ALA A 310 6.34 60.08 -20.08
CA ALA A 310 5.96 60.22 -21.51
C ALA A 310 6.64 59.24 -22.52
N SER A 311 6.12 59.26 -23.76
CA SER A 311 6.24 58.39 -24.96
C SER A 311 7.59 58.24 -25.72
N SER A 312 7.63 57.25 -26.65
CA SER A 312 8.07 57.34 -28.10
C SER A 312 9.07 56.29 -28.63
N ALA A 313 8.96 55.96 -29.93
CA ALA A 313 9.87 55.12 -30.75
C ALA A 313 10.26 55.86 -32.06
N PRO A 314 11.24 55.39 -32.87
CA PRO A 314 10.91 54.69 -34.14
C PRO A 314 12.00 53.71 -34.69
N ALA A 315 11.77 53.14 -35.89
CA ALA A 315 12.73 52.42 -36.78
C ALA A 315 12.89 53.15 -38.15
N PRO A 316 13.78 52.78 -39.11
CA PRO A 316 13.46 51.75 -40.15
C PRO A 316 14.65 51.06 -40.93
N LEU A 317 14.36 50.08 -41.82
CA LEU A 317 14.83 49.90 -43.24
C LEU A 317 14.67 48.44 -43.79
N SER A 318 14.74 48.22 -45.13
CA SER A 318 14.10 47.08 -45.86
C SER A 318 14.78 46.63 -47.19
N SER A 319 14.11 45.74 -47.98
CA SER A 319 14.34 45.22 -49.39
C SER A 319 15.12 43.88 -49.53
N SER A 320 14.84 42.93 -50.46
CA SER A 320 13.76 42.63 -51.47
C SER A 320 13.77 41.09 -51.80
N SER A 321 13.26 40.42 -52.86
CA SER A 321 12.58 40.72 -54.17
C SER A 321 12.00 39.42 -54.82
N ASP A 322 10.98 39.54 -55.70
CA ASP A 322 10.63 38.85 -57.00
C ASP A 322 10.58 37.27 -57.13
N ASP A 323 9.80 36.56 -58.00
CA ASP A 323 8.51 36.76 -58.74
C ASP A 323 8.01 35.45 -59.48
N GLU A 324 6.82 35.50 -60.13
CA GLU A 324 6.21 34.66 -61.21
C GLU A 324 5.37 33.36 -60.91
N GLU A 325 4.63 32.86 -61.93
CA GLU A 325 3.33 32.12 -61.88
C GLU A 325 3.30 30.76 -62.69
N GLU A 326 2.08 30.28 -63.07
CA GLU A 326 1.72 29.18 -64.02
C GLU A 326 2.00 27.69 -63.61
N ASP A 327 1.31 26.65 -64.13
CA ASP A 327 -0.15 26.39 -64.30
C ASP A 327 -0.40 24.89 -64.66
N GLU A 328 -1.66 24.40 -64.59
CA GLU A 328 -2.22 23.17 -65.26
C GLU A 328 -1.53 21.77 -64.97
N GLU A 329 -2.05 20.55 -65.28
CA GLU A 329 -3.40 20.00 -65.52
C GLU A 329 -3.47 18.46 -65.19
N ASP A 330 -4.67 17.99 -64.83
CA ASP A 330 -5.38 16.73 -65.18
C ASP A 330 -4.93 15.24 -65.00
N GLU A 331 -6.03 14.45 -64.99
CA GLU A 331 -6.32 13.05 -65.36
C GLU A 331 -6.26 11.85 -64.38
N GLU A 332 -7.38 11.11 -64.36
CA GLU A 332 -7.58 9.82 -63.68
C GLU A 332 -7.25 8.62 -64.58
N ALA A 333 -6.97 7.46 -63.96
CA ALA A 333 -7.14 6.15 -64.61
C ALA A 333 -7.73 5.12 -63.63
N ALA A 334 -8.72 4.36 -64.08
CA ALA A 334 -9.52 3.46 -63.26
C ALA A 334 -9.31 1.95 -63.61
N ILE A 335 -10.34 1.13 -63.35
CA ILE A 335 -10.61 -0.23 -63.87
C ILE A 335 -9.72 -1.43 -63.43
N ASP A 336 -10.22 -2.10 -62.38
CA ASP A 336 -10.79 -3.48 -62.43
C ASP A 336 -10.07 -4.76 -61.91
N SER A 337 -10.84 -5.44 -61.05
CA SER A 337 -11.10 -6.90 -60.98
C SER A 337 -10.04 -7.97 -60.66
N SER A 338 -10.19 -8.51 -59.44
CA SER A 338 -10.49 -9.94 -59.14
C SER A 338 -9.43 -11.05 -59.36
N SER A 339 -8.95 -11.67 -58.25
CA SER A 339 -9.29 -13.08 -57.85
C SER A 339 -8.37 -13.77 -56.82
N THR A 340 -8.91 -14.03 -55.61
CA THR A 340 -8.72 -15.25 -54.77
C THR A 340 -7.37 -15.67 -54.13
N THR A 341 -7.48 -16.46 -53.04
CA THR A 341 -6.45 -17.30 -52.35
C THR A 341 -5.47 -16.70 -51.33
N SER A 342 -6.00 -16.46 -50.13
CA SER A 342 -5.46 -16.94 -48.84
C SER A 342 -3.93 -17.10 -48.61
N SER A 343 -3.34 -16.15 -47.88
CA SER A 343 -2.36 -16.43 -46.81
C SER A 343 -2.35 -15.27 -45.80
N ALA A 344 -1.82 -15.47 -44.59
CA ALA A 344 -2.00 -14.54 -43.46
C ALA A 344 -0.69 -13.83 -43.05
N SER A 345 -0.74 -12.50 -43.01
CA SER A 345 0.23 -11.60 -42.37
C SER A 345 -0.46 -10.26 -41.99
N PRO A 346 0.08 -9.44 -41.06
CA PRO A 346 -0.78 -8.62 -40.19
C PRO A 346 -0.56 -7.10 -40.27
N VAL A 347 -1.64 -6.34 -40.47
CA VAL A 347 -1.69 -4.88 -40.20
C VAL A 347 -3.09 -4.47 -39.68
N LEU A 348 -3.18 -3.28 -39.10
CA LEU A 348 -4.36 -2.53 -38.63
C LEU A 348 -5.65 -2.71 -39.47
N ASN A 349 -6.82 -2.67 -38.81
CA ASN A 349 -7.58 -1.41 -38.75
C ASN A 349 -8.77 -1.38 -37.77
N ASN A 350 -9.28 -0.16 -37.56
CA ASN A 350 -10.66 0.12 -37.14
C ASN A 350 -11.69 -0.57 -38.05
N TYR A 351 -12.89 -0.86 -37.55
CA TYR A 351 -14.06 0.00 -37.80
C TYR A 351 -15.29 -0.46 -37.01
N ASP A 352 -16.29 0.41 -36.96
CA ASP A 352 -17.54 0.28 -36.21
C ASP A 352 -18.73 0.03 -37.18
N ALA A 353 -19.88 -0.37 -36.62
CA ALA A 353 -21.20 -0.50 -37.23
C ALA A 353 -21.38 -1.51 -38.39
N LEU A 354 -22.34 -2.43 -38.21
CA LEU A 354 -23.70 -2.22 -38.76
C LEU A 354 -24.64 -3.36 -38.33
N GLU A 355 -25.83 -3.00 -37.84
CA GLU A 355 -27.00 -3.88 -37.77
C GLU A 355 -28.21 -3.11 -38.34
N GLY A 356 -28.93 -3.73 -39.26
CA GLY A 356 -30.18 -3.22 -39.83
C GLY A 356 -31.20 -4.35 -39.91
N GLY A 357 -32.51 -4.10 -40.03
CA GLY A 357 -33.23 -2.82 -40.12
C GLY A 357 -34.73 -3.13 -40.31
N GLY A 358 -35.56 -2.16 -40.70
CA GLY A 358 -36.96 -2.45 -41.10
C GLY A 358 -37.95 -1.28 -40.97
N TYR A 359 -38.41 -0.78 -42.12
CA TYR A 359 -39.58 0.10 -42.29
C TYR A 359 -40.80 -0.75 -42.75
N PRO A 360 -42.08 -0.31 -42.56
CA PRO A 360 -42.71 0.71 -43.43
C PRO A 360 -43.66 1.70 -42.70
N GLU A 361 -43.58 3.01 -42.99
CA GLU A 361 -44.44 3.81 -43.88
C GLU A 361 -45.78 4.35 -43.30
N ALA A 362 -45.90 5.67 -43.26
CA ALA A 362 -47.04 6.44 -43.75
C ALA A 362 -46.57 7.89 -44.07
N ARG A 363 -47.17 8.56 -45.07
CA ARG A 363 -46.70 9.87 -45.58
C ARG A 363 -47.69 11.00 -45.30
N SER A 364 -47.20 12.24 -45.13
CA SER A 364 -47.61 13.41 -45.92
C SER A 364 -46.82 14.69 -45.58
N ALA A 365 -46.67 15.58 -46.58
CA ALA A 365 -46.13 16.94 -46.50
C ALA A 365 -47.27 17.95 -46.11
N THR A 366 -47.14 19.28 -45.92
CA THR A 366 -46.12 20.37 -45.98
C THR A 366 -46.71 21.53 -45.11
N SER A 367 -46.09 22.62 -44.65
CA SER A 367 -45.10 23.57 -45.21
C SER A 367 -44.51 24.52 -44.12
N SER A 368 -43.57 25.39 -44.50
CA SER A 368 -42.75 26.35 -43.71
C SER A 368 -43.46 27.71 -43.41
N PRO A 369 -42.81 28.80 -42.91
CA PRO A 369 -41.56 28.98 -42.12
C PRO A 369 -41.60 30.05 -40.95
N VAL A 370 -40.64 30.01 -39.98
CA VAL A 370 -39.80 31.13 -39.38
C VAL A 370 -40.47 32.42 -38.79
N PRO A 371 -39.96 33.13 -37.74
CA PRO A 371 -38.63 33.15 -37.10
C PRO A 371 -38.57 32.99 -35.54
N ALA A 372 -37.35 33.10 -34.99
CA ALA A 372 -36.97 33.20 -33.56
C ALA A 372 -36.33 34.61 -33.29
N PRO A 373 -35.74 34.97 -32.11
CA PRO A 373 -35.45 34.19 -30.89
C PRO A 373 -35.69 34.95 -29.54
N SER A 374 -35.05 34.45 -28.46
CA SER A 374 -34.69 35.12 -27.17
C SER A 374 -35.48 34.76 -25.89
N VAL A 375 -34.83 35.06 -24.74
CA VAL A 375 -35.07 34.67 -23.34
C VAL A 375 -34.65 35.91 -22.51
N PRO A 376 -35.34 36.41 -21.44
CA PRO A 376 -35.43 35.70 -20.15
C PRO A 376 -36.55 36.09 -19.12
N GLN A 377 -36.46 35.46 -17.93
CA GLN A 377 -36.76 35.99 -16.57
C GLN A 377 -38.21 36.24 -16.04
N THR A 378 -38.60 35.38 -15.08
CA THR A 378 -39.17 35.69 -13.74
C THR A 378 -40.27 36.76 -13.53
N SER A 379 -41.46 36.36 -13.04
CA SER A 379 -41.79 36.32 -11.59
C SER A 379 -43.31 36.33 -11.22
N LYS A 380 -43.63 35.77 -10.03
CA LYS A 380 -44.77 36.03 -9.10
C LYS A 380 -46.26 35.91 -9.54
N ALA A 381 -47.03 35.18 -8.69
CA ALA A 381 -48.47 35.34 -8.35
C ALA A 381 -49.52 35.04 -9.46
N SER A 382 -50.79 34.66 -9.17
CA SER A 382 -51.45 34.10 -7.97
C SER A 382 -52.78 33.40 -8.35
N LYS A 383 -53.39 32.62 -7.44
CA LYS A 383 -54.70 31.93 -7.64
C LYS A 383 -55.89 32.92 -7.73
N PRO A 384 -57.08 32.46 -8.19
CA PRO A 384 -58.12 32.06 -7.20
C PRO A 384 -58.91 30.77 -7.53
N PHE A 385 -59.82 30.40 -6.62
CA PHE A 385 -60.84 29.31 -6.68
C PHE A 385 -62.04 29.69 -7.59
N GLY A 386 -63.03 28.84 -7.94
CA GLY A 386 -63.30 27.41 -7.68
C GLY A 386 -64.82 27.09 -7.52
N TYR A 387 -65.23 25.82 -7.62
CA TYR A 387 -66.61 25.25 -7.44
C TYR A 387 -67.70 25.66 -8.49
N GLY A 388 -68.72 24.86 -8.85
CA GLY A 388 -68.96 23.41 -8.67
C GLY A 388 -70.45 22.94 -8.85
N TYR A 389 -70.68 21.70 -9.36
CA TYR A 389 -71.93 20.86 -9.27
C TYR A 389 -73.29 21.39 -9.82
N PRO A 390 -74.42 20.61 -9.93
CA PRO A 390 -74.64 19.14 -10.03
C PRO A 390 -75.71 18.66 -11.09
N THR A 391 -75.93 17.31 -11.20
CA THR A 391 -77.21 16.59 -11.59
C THR A 391 -77.75 16.63 -13.06
N LEU A 392 -78.63 15.73 -13.60
CA LEU A 392 -79.55 14.67 -13.04
C LEU A 392 -80.00 13.58 -14.11
N GLN A 393 -79.99 12.27 -13.76
CA GLN A 393 -80.84 11.06 -14.19
C GLN A 393 -81.16 10.71 -15.68
N PRO A 394 -81.73 9.51 -16.05
CA PRO A 394 -82.33 8.33 -15.32
C PRO A 394 -81.42 7.05 -15.30
N GLY A 395 -81.79 5.75 -15.13
CA GLY A 395 -83.03 4.93 -14.91
C GLY A 395 -83.25 3.84 -16.02
N TYR A 396 -83.87 2.64 -15.86
CA TYR A 396 -84.47 1.90 -14.72
C TYR A 396 -84.83 0.39 -15.08
N GLN A 397 -85.03 -0.49 -14.05
CA GLN A 397 -85.77 -1.81 -13.99
C GLN A 397 -85.23 -3.15 -14.61
N ASN A 398 -84.80 -4.07 -13.71
CA ASN A 398 -85.03 -5.54 -13.56
C ASN A 398 -85.34 -6.54 -14.73
N ALA A 399 -84.54 -7.62 -14.84
CA ALA A 399 -84.97 -9.00 -15.20
C ALA A 399 -83.88 -10.09 -14.93
N VAL A 400 -84.28 -11.31 -14.51
CA VAL A 400 -83.48 -12.53 -14.13
C VAL A 400 -84.46 -13.75 -14.27
N PRO A 401 -84.12 -15.04 -14.61
CA PRO A 401 -82.91 -15.85 -14.39
C PRO A 401 -82.30 -16.45 -15.71
N PRO A 402 -81.90 -17.74 -15.93
CA PRO A 402 -82.47 -19.02 -15.43
C PRO A 402 -81.55 -19.91 -14.51
N THR A 403 -82.06 -21.12 -14.24
CA THR A 403 -81.73 -22.26 -13.34
C THR A 403 -81.03 -23.45 -14.05
N PRO A 404 -80.66 -24.60 -13.42
CA PRO A 404 -81.13 -25.23 -12.14
C PRO A 404 -80.03 -25.79 -11.17
N VAL A 405 -80.25 -26.35 -9.96
CA VAL A 405 -81.40 -27.01 -9.25
C VAL A 405 -81.37 -26.72 -7.71
N GLN A 406 -82.51 -26.35 -7.07
CA GLN A 406 -83.04 -26.51 -5.65
C GLN A 406 -82.12 -26.63 -4.36
N PRO A 407 -82.65 -26.50 -3.10
CA PRO A 407 -83.50 -25.43 -2.52
C PRO A 407 -83.29 -25.05 -1.00
N SER A 408 -84.00 -24.01 -0.53
CA SER A 408 -84.66 -23.82 0.81
C SER A 408 -83.99 -23.12 2.05
N ASN A 409 -84.29 -21.82 2.18
CA ASN A 409 -84.94 -21.09 3.32
C ASN A 409 -84.22 -20.60 4.62
N PRO A 410 -84.74 -19.51 5.29
CA PRO A 410 -83.89 -18.53 6.04
C PRO A 410 -84.47 -17.89 7.34
N GLY A 411 -83.74 -16.91 7.94
CA GLY A 411 -84.24 -15.86 8.88
C GLY A 411 -83.40 -15.65 10.15
N HIS A 412 -83.42 -14.51 10.89
CA HIS A 412 -83.92 -13.14 10.64
C HIS A 412 -83.39 -12.13 11.73
N HIS A 413 -82.95 -10.93 11.32
CA HIS A 413 -82.90 -9.63 12.05
C HIS A 413 -81.92 -9.37 13.26
N PRO A 414 -81.67 -8.08 13.68
CA PRO A 414 -80.50 -7.67 14.52
C PRO A 414 -80.79 -6.73 15.75
N GLY A 415 -79.76 -6.38 16.55
CA GLY A 415 -79.76 -5.12 17.35
C GLY A 415 -78.81 -4.96 18.56
N PHE A 416 -78.06 -3.84 18.59
CA PHE A 416 -77.50 -3.07 19.74
C PHE A 416 -76.55 -3.68 20.81
N GLN A 417 -75.89 -2.78 21.57
CA GLN A 417 -74.82 -3.05 22.56
C GLN A 417 -75.32 -3.18 24.01
N HIS A 418 -74.61 -3.98 24.83
CA HIS A 418 -74.30 -3.68 26.25
C HIS A 418 -73.07 -4.48 26.74
N TYR A 419 -72.33 -3.95 27.72
CA TYR A 419 -71.41 -4.68 28.61
C TYR A 419 -72.24 -5.27 29.80
N PRO A 420 -71.74 -6.20 30.68
CA PRO A 420 -70.34 -6.55 30.98
C PRO A 420 -70.05 -8.07 31.24
N GLN A 421 -68.89 -8.34 31.84
CA GLN A 421 -68.57 -9.45 32.79
C GLN A 421 -68.27 -10.88 32.29
N GLN A 422 -67.42 -11.54 33.08
CA GLN A 422 -66.66 -12.77 32.82
C GLN A 422 -67.51 -14.04 33.04
N TYR A 423 -67.28 -15.12 32.27
CA TYR A 423 -66.45 -16.27 32.71
C TYR A 423 -66.28 -17.32 31.59
N LEU A 424 -65.46 -18.36 31.83
CA LEU A 424 -64.93 -19.29 30.83
C LEU A 424 -65.93 -20.36 30.36
N GLY A 425 -65.88 -20.69 29.05
CA GLY A 425 -66.34 -21.95 28.49
C GLY A 425 -65.16 -22.70 27.83
N VAL A 426 -65.02 -24.00 28.11
CA VAL A 426 -63.82 -24.78 27.73
C VAL A 426 -63.85 -25.20 26.25
N ASN A 427 -63.15 -24.46 25.38
CA ASN A 427 -62.83 -24.94 24.01
C ASN A 427 -61.64 -24.22 23.31
N GLN A 428 -60.76 -23.52 24.05
CA GLN A 428 -59.58 -22.80 23.49
C GLN A 428 -58.24 -23.27 24.07
N LEU A 429 -58.05 -24.59 24.26
CA LEU A 429 -56.79 -25.17 24.75
C LEU A 429 -55.95 -25.91 23.69
N SER A 430 -56.41 -25.94 22.44
CA SER A 430 -55.74 -26.61 21.31
C SER A 430 -54.90 -25.67 20.42
N SER A 431 -55.02 -24.35 20.58
CA SER A 431 -54.30 -23.34 19.77
C SER A 431 -53.12 -22.66 20.47
N SER A 432 -52.98 -22.82 21.79
CA SER A 432 -51.90 -22.21 22.60
C SER A 432 -50.67 -23.10 22.80
N LEU A 433 -50.72 -24.38 22.43
CA LEU A 433 -49.63 -25.36 22.61
C LEU A 433 -48.76 -25.59 21.37
N GLY A 434 -49.04 -24.92 20.24
CA GLY A 434 -48.21 -24.98 19.03
C GLY A 434 -46.81 -24.34 19.19
N GLY A 435 -46.58 -23.58 20.27
CA GLY A 435 -45.33 -22.86 20.54
C GLY A 435 -44.14 -23.71 20.99
N LEU A 436 -44.27 -25.04 21.08
CA LEU A 436 -43.22 -25.96 21.53
C LEU A 436 -42.75 -26.96 20.45
N SER A 437 -42.97 -26.66 19.17
CA SER A 437 -42.23 -27.36 18.11
C SER A 437 -40.75 -26.93 18.14
N LEU A 438 -39.87 -27.85 18.52
CA LEU A 438 -38.41 -27.68 18.49
C LEU A 438 -37.86 -27.75 17.06
N GLN A 439 -38.39 -26.90 16.18
CA GLN A 439 -37.92 -26.71 14.82
C GLN A 439 -37.49 -25.25 14.61
N HIS A 440 -36.60 -24.81 15.51
CA HIS A 440 -35.86 -23.57 15.38
C HIS A 440 -35.01 -23.65 14.10
N SER A 441 -35.52 -23.10 13.00
CA SER A 441 -34.78 -22.95 11.75
C SER A 441 -33.56 -22.08 12.03
N GLN A 442 -32.41 -22.72 12.21
CA GLN A 442 -31.17 -22.05 12.64
C GLN A 442 -30.82 -20.96 11.62
N GLN A 443 -31.07 -19.70 11.98
CA GLN A 443 -30.48 -18.59 11.24
C GLN A 443 -28.96 -18.75 11.29
N PRO A 444 -28.25 -18.56 10.16
CA PRO A 444 -26.80 -18.66 10.17
C PRO A 444 -26.23 -17.63 11.16
N GLU A 445 -25.22 -18.02 11.95
CA GLU A 445 -24.64 -17.16 12.98
C GLU A 445 -24.14 -15.81 12.43
N SER A 446 -23.83 -15.71 11.12
CA SER A 446 -23.51 -14.43 10.45
C SER A 446 -24.68 -13.43 10.40
N LEU A 447 -25.94 -13.89 10.47
CA LEU A 447 -27.14 -13.05 10.52
C LEU A 447 -27.65 -12.79 11.94
N ARG A 448 -27.11 -13.44 12.97
CA ARG A 448 -27.54 -13.21 14.36
C ARG A 448 -27.49 -11.70 14.67
N PRO A 449 -28.61 -11.07 15.11
CA PRO A 449 -28.61 -9.65 15.40
C PRO A 449 -27.66 -9.30 16.54
N VAL A 450 -26.96 -8.17 16.40
CA VAL A 450 -26.04 -7.58 17.39
C VAL A 450 -26.49 -6.14 17.66
N ASN A 451 -26.56 -5.76 18.94
CA ASN A 451 -27.03 -4.44 19.37
C ASN A 451 -25.82 -3.54 19.60
N LEU A 452 -25.41 -2.79 18.57
CA LEU A 452 -24.15 -2.05 18.62
C LEU A 452 -24.12 -0.97 19.72
N THR A 453 -25.28 -0.42 20.09
CA THR A 453 -25.40 0.58 21.15
C THR A 453 -25.19 -0.01 22.57
N GLN A 454 -25.35 -1.33 22.74
CA GLN A 454 -25.18 -2.02 24.03
C GLN A 454 -23.95 -2.96 24.08
N ASP A 455 -23.63 -3.65 22.98
CA ASP A 455 -22.57 -4.66 22.89
C ASP A 455 -21.17 -4.04 22.87
N ARG A 456 -20.61 -3.74 24.04
CA ARG A 456 -19.25 -3.14 24.17
C ARG A 456 -18.08 -4.06 23.76
N ASN A 457 -18.31 -5.35 23.53
CA ASN A 457 -17.28 -6.37 23.27
C ASN A 457 -17.45 -7.04 21.88
N ILE A 458 -17.61 -6.26 20.82
CA ILE A 458 -17.77 -6.77 19.45
C ILE A 458 -16.47 -7.30 18.80
N LEU A 459 -15.30 -6.77 19.21
CA LEU A 459 -13.99 -7.14 18.67
C LEU A 459 -13.59 -8.54 19.19
N PRO A 460 -13.29 -9.51 18.32
CA PRO A 460 -12.82 -10.83 18.76
C PRO A 460 -11.42 -10.77 19.37
N VAL A 461 -11.14 -11.72 20.28
CA VAL A 461 -9.82 -11.86 20.93
C VAL A 461 -8.71 -12.35 19.99
N SER A 462 -9.07 -12.85 18.82
CA SER A 462 -8.19 -13.34 17.76
C SER A 462 -8.51 -12.67 16.43
N SER A 463 -7.61 -12.79 15.44
CA SER A 463 -7.82 -12.22 14.10
C SER A 463 -9.11 -12.73 13.46
N VAL A 464 -9.86 -11.82 12.83
CA VAL A 464 -11.11 -12.13 12.12
C VAL A 464 -10.83 -13.10 10.95
N PRO A 465 -11.46 -14.28 10.89
CA PRO A 465 -11.34 -15.17 9.74
C PRO A 465 -12.16 -14.62 8.55
N ALA A 466 -11.69 -14.86 7.33
CA ALA A 466 -12.50 -14.58 6.13
C ALA A 466 -13.74 -15.49 6.10
N PRO A 467 -14.93 -14.98 5.72
CA PRO A 467 -16.11 -15.82 5.52
C PRO A 467 -15.86 -16.91 4.48
N VAL A 468 -16.23 -18.14 4.80
CA VAL A 468 -16.12 -19.28 3.88
C VAL A 468 -17.35 -19.28 2.97
N PRO A 469 -17.21 -19.21 1.63
CA PRO A 469 -18.34 -19.22 0.71
C PRO A 469 -19.24 -20.45 0.93
N ASN A 470 -20.57 -20.26 0.84
CA ASN A 470 -21.55 -21.30 1.13
C ASN A 470 -21.71 -22.31 -0.03
N LEU A 471 -20.61 -22.99 -0.36
CA LEU A 471 -20.54 -24.10 -1.30
C LEU A 471 -20.70 -25.44 -0.58
N ASN A 472 -21.04 -26.48 -1.34
CA ASN A 472 -21.00 -27.87 -0.87
C ASN A 472 -19.58 -28.29 -0.40
N SER A 473 -19.48 -29.42 0.30
CA SER A 473 -18.25 -29.91 0.94
C SER A 473 -17.04 -30.01 0.00
N ASP A 474 -17.25 -30.27 -1.29
CA ASP A 474 -16.19 -30.68 -2.20
C ASP A 474 -15.71 -29.52 -3.05
N LEU A 475 -16.64 -28.71 -3.57
CA LEU A 475 -16.31 -27.41 -4.17
C LEU A 475 -15.65 -26.46 -3.16
N ARG A 476 -15.99 -26.56 -1.87
CA ARG A 476 -15.36 -25.79 -0.78
C ARG A 476 -13.88 -26.14 -0.58
N LYS A 477 -13.50 -27.43 -0.67
CA LYS A 477 -12.10 -27.88 -0.57
C LYS A 477 -11.26 -27.43 -1.78
N LEU A 478 -11.89 -27.36 -2.95
CA LEU A 478 -11.27 -26.96 -4.21
C LEU A 478 -11.08 -25.44 -4.35
N ASN A 479 -11.77 -24.62 -3.54
CA ASN A 479 -11.86 -23.17 -3.72
C ASN A 479 -10.56 -22.41 -3.40
N CYS A 480 -10.44 -21.18 -3.91
CA CYS A 480 -9.22 -20.40 -3.77
C CYS A 480 -8.95 -19.98 -2.31
N SER A 481 -7.66 -19.95 -1.93
CA SER A 481 -7.22 -19.37 -0.65
C SER A 481 -7.64 -17.89 -0.56
N PRO A 482 -8.32 -17.47 0.54
CA PRO A 482 -8.76 -16.08 0.74
C PRO A 482 -7.60 -15.10 0.95
N ASP A 483 -6.36 -15.60 1.11
CA ASP A 483 -5.15 -14.79 1.14
C ASP A 483 -4.69 -14.41 -0.28
N SER A 484 -5.07 -15.19 -1.30
CA SER A 484 -4.74 -14.93 -2.71
C SER A 484 -5.88 -14.27 -3.48
N PHE A 485 -7.13 -14.67 -3.22
CA PHE A 485 -8.30 -14.17 -3.95
C PHE A 485 -9.56 -14.26 -3.08
N ARG A 486 -10.27 -13.14 -2.90
CA ARG A 486 -11.53 -13.07 -2.16
C ARG A 486 -12.51 -12.07 -2.79
N CYS A 487 -13.75 -12.10 -2.35
CA CYS A 487 -14.81 -11.15 -2.73
C CYS A 487 -15.40 -10.49 -1.48
N THR A 488 -15.92 -9.27 -1.61
CA THR A 488 -16.65 -8.55 -0.56
C THR A 488 -17.95 -9.23 -0.15
N LEU A 489 -18.60 -9.93 -1.10
CA LEU A 489 -19.87 -10.64 -0.91
C LEU A 489 -19.66 -12.09 -1.35
N THR A 490 -19.50 -13.00 -0.38
CA THR A 490 -19.35 -14.44 -0.68
C THR A 490 -20.65 -15.11 -1.14
N ASN A 491 -21.79 -14.47 -0.86
CA ASN A 491 -23.08 -14.78 -1.45
C ASN A 491 -23.43 -13.65 -2.43
N ILE A 492 -23.39 -13.94 -3.74
CA ILE A 492 -23.49 -12.94 -4.81
C ILE A 492 -24.95 -12.59 -5.08
N PRO A 493 -25.35 -11.30 -5.06
CA PRO A 493 -26.71 -10.90 -5.42
C PRO A 493 -27.07 -11.34 -6.84
N GLN A 494 -28.26 -11.93 -7.01
CA GLN A 494 -28.74 -12.40 -8.31
C GLN A 494 -28.95 -11.28 -9.34
N THR A 495 -29.20 -10.04 -8.90
CA THR A 495 -29.49 -8.88 -9.77
C THR A 495 -28.84 -7.61 -9.25
N GLN A 496 -28.57 -6.65 -10.15
CA GLN A 496 -28.11 -5.31 -9.76
C GLN A 496 -29.11 -4.58 -8.86
N ALA A 497 -30.41 -4.85 -9.01
CA ALA A 497 -31.44 -4.30 -8.13
C ALA A 497 -31.30 -4.81 -6.68
N LEU A 498 -30.97 -6.09 -6.48
CA LEU A 498 -30.70 -6.65 -5.15
C LEU A 498 -29.39 -6.09 -4.57
N LEU A 499 -28.34 -5.94 -5.37
CA LEU A 499 -27.08 -5.30 -4.96
C LEU A 499 -27.30 -3.83 -4.56
N ASN A 500 -28.03 -3.06 -5.36
CA ASN A 500 -28.40 -1.66 -5.06
C ASN A 500 -29.26 -1.56 -3.79
N LYS A 501 -30.12 -2.54 -3.51
CA LYS A 501 -30.88 -2.62 -2.26
C LYS A 501 -30.01 -3.00 -1.05
N ALA A 502 -28.97 -3.81 -1.24
CA ALA A 502 -28.06 -4.23 -0.17
C ALA A 502 -27.09 -3.15 0.29
N LYS A 503 -26.77 -2.19 -0.58
CA LYS A 503 -25.91 -1.02 -0.31
C LYS A 503 -24.46 -1.36 0.07
N LEU A 504 -24.07 -2.64 0.00
CA LEU A 504 -22.69 -3.10 0.12
C LEU A 504 -22.00 -3.08 -1.25
N PRO A 505 -20.72 -2.66 -1.35
CA PRO A 505 -20.02 -2.66 -2.62
C PRO A 505 -19.63 -4.09 -3.03
N LEU A 506 -20.00 -4.51 -4.23
CA LEU A 506 -19.51 -5.75 -4.83
C LEU A 506 -18.10 -5.53 -5.40
N GLY A 507 -17.15 -6.38 -5.01
CA GLY A 507 -15.80 -6.32 -5.53
C GLY A 507 -14.90 -7.45 -5.08
N LEU A 508 -13.68 -7.44 -5.59
CA LEU A 508 -12.68 -8.48 -5.47
C LEU A 508 -11.40 -7.91 -4.85
N LEU A 509 -10.70 -8.71 -4.05
CA LEU A 509 -9.36 -8.39 -3.56
C LEU A 509 -8.40 -9.55 -3.84
N LEU A 510 -7.19 -9.18 -4.26
CA LEU A 510 -6.23 -10.04 -4.93
C LEU A 510 -4.81 -9.84 -4.36
N HIS A 511 -4.10 -10.94 -4.15
CA HIS A 511 -2.66 -10.96 -3.85
C HIS A 511 -2.00 -12.04 -4.75
N PRO A 512 -1.99 -11.81 -6.08
CA PRO A 512 -1.86 -12.87 -7.07
C PRO A 512 -0.47 -13.50 -7.11
N PHE A 513 0.57 -12.70 -6.86
CA PHE A 513 1.95 -13.18 -6.92
C PHE A 513 2.54 -13.52 -5.55
N ARG A 514 1.73 -13.65 -4.49
CA ARG A 514 2.21 -13.91 -3.12
C ARG A 514 3.13 -15.12 -3.02
N ASP A 515 3.94 -15.14 -1.98
CA ASP A 515 4.73 -16.32 -1.64
C ASP A 515 3.81 -17.45 -1.14
N LEU A 516 4.05 -18.65 -1.67
CA LEU A 516 3.25 -19.86 -1.46
C LEU A 516 4.21 -21.00 -1.10
N THR A 517 3.86 -21.79 -0.09
CA THR A 517 4.63 -22.97 0.32
C THR A 517 4.49 -24.13 -0.66
N GLN A 518 3.35 -24.20 -1.35
CA GLN A 518 3.03 -25.21 -2.36
C GLN A 518 2.26 -24.55 -3.52
N LEU A 519 2.61 -24.91 -4.75
CA LEU A 519 1.97 -24.42 -5.97
C LEU A 519 2.15 -25.49 -7.06
N PRO A 520 1.07 -26.09 -7.61
CA PRO A 520 1.18 -27.01 -8.73
C PRO A 520 1.70 -26.30 -9.98
N VAL A 521 2.93 -26.60 -10.37
CA VAL A 521 3.51 -26.17 -11.65
C VAL A 521 3.18 -27.21 -12.72
N ILE A 522 2.64 -26.77 -13.85
CA ILE A 522 2.05 -27.64 -14.87
C ILE A 522 2.77 -27.45 -16.20
N THR A 523 3.30 -28.55 -16.72
CA THR A 523 3.87 -28.66 -18.07
C THR A 523 2.94 -29.52 -18.92
N SER A 524 2.40 -28.92 -19.99
CA SER A 524 1.58 -29.58 -21.02
C SER A 524 1.79 -28.81 -22.32
N SER A 525 1.75 -29.46 -23.48
CA SER A 525 1.86 -28.77 -24.77
C SER A 525 0.61 -27.94 -25.07
N THR A 526 -0.56 -28.44 -24.66
CA THR A 526 -1.85 -27.77 -24.84
C THR A 526 -2.36 -27.19 -23.51
N ILE A 527 -2.29 -25.87 -23.33
CA ILE A 527 -2.96 -25.20 -22.21
C ILE A 527 -4.46 -25.04 -22.54
N VAL A 528 -5.29 -25.90 -21.95
CA VAL A 528 -6.73 -25.99 -22.24
C VAL A 528 -7.49 -24.74 -21.77
N ARG A 529 -8.14 -24.07 -22.71
CA ARG A 529 -8.96 -22.86 -22.51
C ARG A 529 -10.28 -22.97 -23.26
N CYS A 530 -11.32 -22.30 -22.77
CA CYS A 530 -12.59 -22.23 -23.48
C CYS A 530 -12.43 -21.49 -24.81
N ARG A 531 -12.98 -22.05 -25.89
CA ARG A 531 -12.83 -21.55 -27.27
C ARG A 531 -13.46 -20.17 -27.54
N SER A 532 -14.16 -19.58 -26.58
CA SER A 532 -14.82 -18.28 -26.71
C SER A 532 -14.32 -17.25 -25.69
N CYS A 533 -14.59 -17.41 -24.39
CA CYS A 533 -14.15 -16.46 -23.36
C CYS A 533 -12.66 -16.59 -22.98
N ARG A 534 -11.96 -17.61 -23.49
CA ARG A 534 -10.54 -17.92 -23.21
C ARG A 534 -10.20 -18.18 -21.73
N THR A 535 -11.22 -18.45 -20.89
CA THR A 535 -11.09 -18.97 -19.51
C THR A 535 -10.31 -20.28 -19.51
N TYR A 536 -9.33 -20.41 -18.61
CA TYR A 536 -8.55 -21.63 -18.40
C TYR A 536 -9.41 -22.70 -17.72
N ILE A 537 -9.22 -23.97 -18.10
CA ILE A 537 -9.88 -25.09 -17.41
C ILE A 537 -9.52 -25.09 -15.91
N ASN A 538 -10.48 -25.41 -15.06
CA ASN A 538 -10.44 -25.13 -13.62
C ASN A 538 -11.39 -26.09 -12.85
N PRO A 539 -11.35 -26.16 -11.50
CA PRO A 539 -12.13 -27.14 -10.73
C PRO A 539 -13.66 -27.05 -10.84
N PHE A 540 -14.20 -25.96 -11.38
CA PHE A 540 -15.65 -25.69 -11.40
C PHE A 540 -16.29 -25.93 -12.77
N VAL A 541 -15.53 -26.44 -13.75
CA VAL A 541 -16.10 -26.87 -15.04
C VAL A 541 -16.94 -28.14 -14.88
N SER A 542 -17.96 -28.30 -15.72
CA SER A 542 -18.74 -29.55 -15.77
C SER A 542 -18.33 -30.36 -17.00
N PHE A 543 -17.81 -31.57 -16.78
CA PHE A 543 -17.69 -32.56 -17.85
C PHE A 543 -19.08 -33.10 -18.19
N ILE A 544 -19.49 -33.00 -19.45
CA ILE A 544 -20.77 -33.55 -19.95
C ILE A 544 -20.59 -35.05 -20.25
N ASP A 545 -19.40 -35.38 -20.75
CA ASP A 545 -18.89 -36.73 -20.96
C ASP A 545 -17.35 -36.68 -20.84
N GLN A 546 -16.66 -37.80 -21.01
CA GLN A 546 -15.19 -37.86 -20.91
C GLN A 546 -14.44 -37.04 -21.99
N ARG A 547 -15.10 -36.64 -23.07
CA ARG A 547 -14.52 -35.91 -24.21
C ARG A 547 -14.99 -34.45 -24.33
N ARG A 548 -15.94 -33.97 -23.51
CA ARG A 548 -16.48 -32.60 -23.59
C ARG A 548 -16.73 -31.94 -22.24
N TRP A 549 -16.34 -30.67 -22.13
CA TRP A 549 -16.48 -29.85 -20.92
C TRP A 549 -17.21 -28.52 -21.19
N LYS A 550 -18.13 -28.18 -20.29
CA LYS A 550 -18.89 -26.92 -20.28
C LYS A 550 -18.15 -25.88 -19.46
N CYS A 551 -17.89 -24.71 -20.05
CA CYS A 551 -17.24 -23.61 -19.36
C CYS A 551 -18.14 -23.02 -18.27
N ASN A 552 -17.62 -22.88 -17.05
CA ASN A 552 -18.30 -22.31 -15.89
C ASN A 552 -18.51 -20.78 -15.95
N LEU A 553 -17.87 -20.08 -16.89
CA LEU A 553 -18.00 -18.62 -17.03
C LEU A 553 -18.94 -18.21 -18.19
N CYS A 554 -18.93 -18.91 -19.31
CA CYS A 554 -19.76 -18.54 -20.48
C CYS A 554 -20.65 -19.67 -21.02
N TYR A 555 -20.75 -20.80 -20.30
CA TYR A 555 -21.64 -21.94 -20.54
C TYR A 555 -21.53 -22.67 -21.89
N ARG A 556 -20.65 -22.22 -22.79
CA ARG A 556 -20.33 -22.91 -24.04
C ARG A 556 -19.58 -24.21 -23.78
N VAL A 557 -19.95 -25.25 -24.54
CA VAL A 557 -19.29 -26.55 -24.58
C VAL A 557 -18.04 -26.49 -25.45
N ASN A 558 -17.00 -27.18 -25.00
CA ASN A 558 -15.69 -27.29 -25.61
C ASN A 558 -15.25 -28.75 -25.50
N ASP A 559 -14.41 -29.19 -26.43
CA ASP A 559 -13.87 -30.54 -26.44
C ASP A 559 -12.66 -30.65 -25.49
N VAL A 560 -12.40 -31.87 -25.01
CA VAL A 560 -11.23 -32.23 -24.20
C VAL A 560 -10.16 -32.75 -25.16
N PRO A 561 -8.98 -32.10 -25.26
CA PRO A 561 -7.88 -32.62 -26.07
C PRO A 561 -7.40 -33.98 -25.56
N GLU A 562 -6.98 -34.87 -26.45
CA GLU A 562 -6.52 -36.23 -26.11
C GLU A 562 -5.33 -36.19 -25.12
N GLU A 563 -4.43 -35.20 -25.23
CA GLU A 563 -3.35 -34.92 -24.25
C GLU A 563 -3.90 -34.70 -22.81
N PHE A 564 -5.08 -34.09 -22.68
CA PHE A 564 -5.72 -33.79 -21.40
C PHE A 564 -6.43 -35.02 -20.80
N MET A 565 -6.59 -36.11 -21.56
CA MET A 565 -7.04 -37.40 -21.00
C MET A 565 -5.91 -38.14 -20.26
N TYR A 566 -4.65 -37.77 -20.49
CA TYR A 566 -3.50 -38.24 -19.71
C TYR A 566 -3.23 -37.32 -18.51
N ASN A 567 -2.98 -37.93 -17.34
CA ASN A 567 -2.60 -37.20 -16.13
C ASN A 567 -1.08 -37.31 -15.90
N PRO A 568 -0.31 -36.20 -15.99
CA PRO A 568 1.15 -36.24 -15.92
C PRO A 568 1.68 -36.59 -14.52
N LEU A 569 0.91 -36.38 -13.45
CA LEU A 569 1.36 -36.69 -12.07
C LEU A 569 1.16 -38.18 -11.73
N THR A 570 -0.01 -38.73 -12.04
CA THR A 570 -0.34 -40.14 -11.75
C THR A 570 0.07 -41.12 -12.85
N ARG A 571 0.42 -40.61 -14.04
CA ARG A 571 0.69 -41.37 -15.27
C ARG A 571 -0.49 -42.27 -15.70
N SER A 572 -1.71 -41.91 -15.31
CA SER A 572 -2.94 -42.62 -15.69
C SER A 572 -3.64 -41.96 -16.88
N TYR A 573 -4.47 -42.73 -17.59
CA TYR A 573 -5.21 -42.28 -18.77
C TYR A 573 -6.73 -42.38 -18.56
N GLY A 574 -7.50 -41.53 -19.25
CA GLY A 574 -8.97 -41.57 -19.26
C GLY A 574 -9.66 -40.77 -18.16
N GLU A 575 -8.92 -40.07 -17.29
CA GLU A 575 -9.46 -39.41 -16.09
C GLU A 575 -9.18 -37.88 -16.08
N PRO A 576 -9.70 -37.10 -17.05
CA PRO A 576 -9.40 -35.68 -17.19
C PRO A 576 -9.81 -34.85 -15.96
N HIS A 577 -10.82 -35.30 -15.21
CA HIS A 577 -11.26 -34.68 -13.96
C HIS A 577 -10.25 -34.81 -12.80
N LYS A 578 -9.29 -35.75 -12.86
CA LYS A 578 -8.21 -35.88 -11.86
C LYS A 578 -6.97 -35.02 -12.16
N ARG A 579 -6.93 -34.30 -13.29
CA ARG A 579 -5.77 -33.48 -13.66
C ARG A 579 -5.55 -32.31 -12.68
N PRO A 580 -4.30 -31.86 -12.45
CA PRO A 580 -3.99 -30.81 -11.48
C PRO A 580 -4.79 -29.51 -11.66
N GLU A 581 -5.07 -29.13 -12.91
CA GLU A 581 -5.91 -27.99 -13.30
C GLU A 581 -7.35 -28.07 -12.77
N VAL A 582 -7.89 -29.28 -12.61
CA VAL A 582 -9.25 -29.54 -12.15
C VAL A 582 -9.29 -29.87 -10.64
N GLN A 583 -8.16 -30.26 -10.06
CA GLN A 583 -8.03 -30.55 -8.64
C GLN A 583 -7.56 -29.35 -7.79
N ASN A 584 -7.12 -28.25 -8.41
CA ASN A 584 -6.59 -27.07 -7.70
C ASN A 584 -7.12 -25.77 -8.31
N SER A 585 -7.67 -24.88 -7.48
CA SER A 585 -8.08 -23.52 -7.89
C SER A 585 -6.90 -22.58 -8.18
N THR A 586 -5.72 -22.90 -7.64
CA THR A 586 -4.49 -22.13 -7.80
C THR A 586 -3.40 -23.00 -8.43
N VAL A 587 -2.96 -22.65 -9.63
CA VAL A 587 -1.97 -23.40 -10.43
C VAL A 587 -1.06 -22.44 -11.21
N GLU A 588 0.08 -22.94 -11.71
CA GLU A 588 0.99 -22.17 -12.56
C GLU A 588 1.45 -22.99 -13.77
N PHE A 589 1.08 -22.57 -14.98
CA PHE A 589 1.50 -23.22 -16.22
C PHE A 589 2.86 -22.67 -16.67
N ILE A 590 3.72 -23.54 -17.21
CA ILE A 590 4.79 -23.10 -18.11
C ILE A 590 4.17 -22.91 -19.50
N ALA A 591 4.42 -21.77 -20.15
CA ALA A 591 3.72 -21.35 -21.36
C ALA A 591 4.56 -21.59 -22.63
N SER A 592 3.86 -21.94 -23.72
CA SER A 592 4.42 -22.05 -25.06
C SER A 592 4.82 -20.69 -25.66
N SER A 593 5.49 -20.73 -26.81
CA SER A 593 5.80 -19.57 -27.65
C SER A 593 4.59 -18.71 -27.99
N ASP A 594 3.38 -19.27 -28.02
CA ASP A 594 2.12 -18.56 -28.30
C ASP A 594 1.75 -17.48 -27.26
N TYR A 595 2.49 -17.41 -26.15
CA TYR A 595 2.35 -16.42 -25.08
C TYR A 595 3.54 -15.45 -25.00
N MET A 596 4.39 -15.44 -26.03
CA MET A 596 5.60 -14.64 -26.17
C MET A 596 5.49 -13.76 -27.43
N LEU A 597 5.64 -12.44 -27.30
CA LEU A 597 5.75 -11.52 -28.46
C LEU A 597 7.20 -11.32 -28.91
N ARG A 598 8.15 -11.71 -28.06
CA ARG A 598 9.61 -11.68 -28.22
C ARG A 598 10.20 -12.76 -27.30
N PRO A 599 11.47 -13.17 -27.47
CA PRO A 599 12.14 -14.05 -26.52
C PRO A 599 12.06 -13.49 -25.08
N PRO A 600 11.82 -14.31 -24.05
CA PRO A 600 11.63 -13.83 -22.68
C PRO A 600 12.85 -13.04 -22.16
N GLN A 601 12.60 -11.83 -21.67
CA GLN A 601 13.68 -10.92 -21.27
C GLN A 601 14.57 -11.50 -20.15
N PRO A 602 15.87 -11.14 -20.09
CA PRO A 602 16.66 -11.34 -18.88
C PRO A 602 16.17 -10.45 -17.74
N ALA A 603 16.54 -10.76 -16.50
CA ALA A 603 16.35 -9.81 -15.41
C ALA A 603 17.30 -8.62 -15.59
N VAL A 604 16.76 -7.40 -15.61
CA VAL A 604 17.55 -6.15 -15.75
C VAL A 604 17.24 -5.21 -14.59
N TYR A 605 18.29 -4.71 -13.93
CA TYR A 605 18.20 -3.84 -12.75
C TYR A 605 19.00 -2.55 -12.95
N LEU A 606 18.33 -1.40 -12.90
CA LEU A 606 18.97 -0.09 -12.98
C LEU A 606 18.77 0.66 -11.66
N PHE A 607 19.84 1.16 -11.07
CA PHE A 607 19.82 1.96 -9.85
C PHE A 607 20.07 3.43 -10.19
N VAL A 608 19.16 4.31 -9.76
CA VAL A 608 19.18 5.75 -10.07
C VAL A 608 19.20 6.51 -8.76
N LEU A 609 20.32 7.18 -8.46
CA LEU A 609 20.71 7.57 -7.11
C LEU A 609 20.95 9.09 -6.99
N ASP A 610 20.15 9.77 -6.17
CA ASP A 610 20.37 11.17 -5.75
C ASP A 610 21.70 11.25 -4.99
N VAL A 611 22.63 12.08 -5.49
CA VAL A 611 23.96 12.33 -4.88
C VAL A 611 24.17 13.81 -4.54
N SER A 612 23.08 14.58 -4.50
CA SER A 612 23.10 15.95 -3.98
C SER A 612 23.57 16.01 -2.52
N HIS A 613 23.98 17.19 -2.05
CA HIS A 613 24.42 17.42 -0.67
C HIS A 613 23.38 16.93 0.36
N ASN A 614 22.08 17.05 0.07
CA ASN A 614 21.02 16.55 0.96
C ASN A 614 21.07 15.01 1.09
N ALA A 615 21.34 14.34 -0.02
CA ALA A 615 21.38 12.90 -0.14
C ALA A 615 22.64 12.30 0.51
N VAL A 616 23.79 12.97 0.35
CA VAL A 616 25.06 12.64 1.01
C VAL A 616 24.94 12.80 2.53
N GLU A 617 24.42 13.94 3.02
CA GLU A 617 24.25 14.21 4.47
C GLU A 617 23.29 13.22 5.14
N ALA A 618 22.19 12.84 4.45
CA ALA A 618 21.29 11.79 4.93
C ALA A 618 22.00 10.44 5.14
N GLY A 619 23.10 10.19 4.42
CA GLY A 619 23.95 9.01 4.56
C GLY A 619 23.32 7.72 4.04
N TYR A 620 22.27 7.81 3.21
CA TYR A 620 21.53 6.64 2.72
C TYR A 620 22.36 5.79 1.74
N LEU A 621 23.24 6.44 0.96
CA LEU A 621 24.03 5.80 -0.09
C LEU A 621 24.90 4.65 0.44
N THR A 622 25.47 4.77 1.65
CA THR A 622 26.20 3.66 2.26
C THR A 622 25.30 2.48 2.59
N THR A 623 24.09 2.71 3.11
CA THR A 623 23.13 1.64 3.43
C THR A 623 22.65 0.93 2.16
N VAL A 624 22.44 1.66 1.07
CA VAL A 624 22.09 1.09 -0.25
C VAL A 624 23.24 0.26 -0.81
N CYS A 625 24.45 0.83 -0.89
CA CYS A 625 25.60 0.13 -1.46
C CYS A 625 25.98 -1.12 -0.65
N GLN A 626 25.97 -1.03 0.68
CA GLN A 626 26.18 -2.18 1.57
C GLN A 626 25.10 -3.26 1.36
N SER A 627 23.82 -2.89 1.28
CA SER A 627 22.73 -3.84 1.05
C SER A 627 22.81 -4.50 -0.34
N LEU A 628 23.34 -3.79 -1.35
CA LEU A 628 23.64 -4.36 -2.67
C LEU A 628 24.82 -5.33 -2.62
N LEU A 629 25.96 -4.94 -2.04
CA LEU A 629 27.13 -5.81 -1.85
C LEU A 629 26.78 -7.11 -1.12
N GLU A 630 25.99 -7.01 -0.04
CA GLU A 630 25.52 -8.18 0.72
C GLU A 630 24.62 -9.12 -0.08
N ASN A 631 23.90 -8.64 -1.10
CA ASN A 631 22.81 -9.38 -1.76
C ASN A 631 22.94 -9.44 -3.29
N LEU A 632 24.10 -9.09 -3.85
CA LEU A 632 24.39 -9.08 -5.28
C LEU A 632 24.16 -10.46 -5.92
N ASP A 633 24.72 -11.51 -5.30
CA ASP A 633 24.51 -12.93 -5.67
C ASP A 633 23.11 -13.48 -5.33
N LYS A 634 22.24 -12.66 -4.71
CA LYS A 634 20.88 -13.02 -4.32
C LYS A 634 19.80 -12.30 -5.14
N LEU A 635 20.20 -11.48 -6.12
CA LEU A 635 19.28 -10.85 -7.06
C LEU A 635 18.59 -11.95 -7.91
N PRO A 636 17.25 -11.94 -8.05
CA PRO A 636 16.55 -12.92 -8.87
C PRO A 636 16.98 -12.83 -10.33
N GLY A 637 17.71 -13.84 -10.80
CA GLY A 637 18.27 -13.81 -12.15
C GLY A 637 18.76 -15.16 -12.67
N ASP A 638 19.12 -15.19 -13.96
CA ASP A 638 19.91 -16.23 -14.62
C ASP A 638 21.25 -15.64 -15.10
N SER A 639 22.07 -16.43 -15.81
CA SER A 639 23.40 -16.00 -16.28
C SER A 639 23.38 -14.82 -17.27
N ARG A 640 22.21 -14.40 -17.75
CA ARG A 640 22.01 -13.23 -18.63
C ARG A 640 21.62 -11.97 -17.85
N THR A 641 21.60 -12.01 -16.51
CA THR A 641 21.12 -10.90 -15.67
C THR A 641 22.02 -9.69 -15.82
N ARG A 642 21.44 -8.51 -16.05
CA ARG A 642 22.18 -7.28 -16.26
C ARG A 642 21.89 -6.23 -15.20
N ILE A 643 22.88 -5.40 -14.91
CA ILE A 643 22.83 -4.34 -13.91
C ILE A 643 23.46 -3.06 -14.45
N GLY A 644 22.94 -1.91 -14.02
CA GLY A 644 23.50 -0.59 -14.32
C GLY A 644 23.27 0.41 -13.20
N PHE A 645 24.02 1.51 -13.25
CA PHE A 645 24.02 2.55 -12.23
C PHE A 645 24.03 3.94 -12.88
N ILE A 646 23.21 4.84 -12.35
CA ILE A 646 23.18 6.27 -12.63
C ILE A 646 23.18 7.00 -11.29
N THR A 647 24.01 8.02 -11.15
CA THR A 647 23.90 9.03 -10.09
C THR A 647 23.47 10.37 -10.69
N PHE A 648 22.88 11.25 -9.89
CA PHE A 648 22.48 12.58 -10.37
C PHE A 648 22.48 13.66 -9.27
N ASP A 649 22.78 14.88 -9.68
CA ASP A 649 22.80 16.09 -8.87
C ASP A 649 22.30 17.30 -9.68
N SER A 650 23.14 18.29 -10.03
CA SER A 650 22.87 19.24 -11.12
C SER A 650 23.07 18.59 -12.51
N THR A 651 23.81 17.49 -12.57
CA THR A 651 24.16 16.72 -13.77
C THR A 651 23.68 15.27 -13.68
N VAL A 652 23.74 14.51 -14.78
CA VAL A 652 23.45 13.07 -14.81
C VAL A 652 24.74 12.30 -15.07
N GLN A 653 25.09 11.34 -14.22
CA GLN A 653 26.34 10.60 -14.34
C GLN A 653 26.09 9.10 -14.49
N PHE A 654 26.67 8.53 -15.55
CA PHE A 654 26.59 7.11 -15.89
C PHE A 654 27.89 6.40 -15.52
N TYR A 655 27.83 5.09 -15.32
CA TYR A 655 29.02 4.28 -15.04
C TYR A 655 29.21 3.20 -16.11
N ASN A 656 30.27 3.34 -16.92
CA ASN A 656 30.74 2.27 -17.79
C ASN A 656 31.44 1.22 -16.92
N LEU A 657 30.94 -0.02 -17.03
CA LEU A 657 31.36 -1.19 -16.28
C LEU A 657 31.68 -2.38 -17.20
N GLN A 658 31.99 -2.14 -18.49
CA GLN A 658 32.22 -3.20 -19.47
C GLN A 658 33.35 -4.15 -19.04
N GLU A 659 33.26 -5.42 -19.46
CA GLU A 659 34.33 -6.39 -19.25
C GLU A 659 35.66 -5.91 -19.86
N GLY A 660 36.77 -6.23 -19.20
CA GLY A 660 38.12 -5.81 -19.61
C GLY A 660 38.58 -4.45 -19.07
N LEU A 661 37.71 -3.66 -18.43
CA LEU A 661 38.15 -2.51 -17.63
C LEU A 661 38.85 -2.97 -16.33
N SER A 662 39.84 -2.20 -15.88
CA SER A 662 40.52 -2.39 -14.59
C SER A 662 39.89 -1.59 -13.44
N GLN A 663 39.03 -0.62 -13.75
CA GLN A 663 38.27 0.18 -12.80
C GLN A 663 37.01 0.77 -13.49
N PRO A 664 35.92 1.05 -12.75
CA PRO A 664 34.75 1.75 -13.29
C PRO A 664 35.10 3.10 -13.92
N GLN A 665 34.42 3.47 -15.01
CA GLN A 665 34.57 4.78 -15.66
C GLN A 665 33.29 5.60 -15.51
N MET A 666 33.40 6.78 -14.89
CA MET A 666 32.28 7.71 -14.69
C MET A 666 32.16 8.66 -15.89
N LEU A 667 30.98 8.70 -16.50
CA LEU A 667 30.66 9.49 -17.69
C LEU A 667 29.59 10.52 -17.33
N ILE A 668 29.98 11.80 -17.30
CA ILE A 668 29.11 12.90 -16.86
C ILE A 668 28.45 13.55 -18.08
N VAL A 669 27.12 13.66 -18.06
CA VAL A 669 26.34 14.44 -19.03
C VAL A 669 25.75 15.65 -18.30
N SER A 670 26.22 16.83 -18.68
CA SER A 670 25.79 18.12 -18.12
C SER A 670 24.66 18.79 -18.92
N ASP A 671 24.40 18.34 -20.15
CA ASP A 671 23.18 18.72 -20.87
C ASP A 671 22.02 17.86 -20.35
N ILE A 672 21.14 18.52 -19.62
CA ILE A 672 19.97 17.91 -18.98
C ILE A 672 18.67 18.18 -19.76
N ASP A 673 18.73 19.00 -20.81
CA ASP A 673 17.57 19.38 -21.63
C ASP A 673 17.47 18.48 -22.89
N ASP A 674 18.60 18.11 -23.53
CA ASP A 674 18.67 16.95 -24.44
C ASP A 674 19.56 15.82 -23.88
N ILE A 675 19.03 15.17 -22.85
CA ILE A 675 19.73 14.07 -22.16
C ILE A 675 19.96 12.85 -23.06
N PHE A 676 21.21 12.61 -23.47
CA PHE A 676 21.62 11.47 -24.30
C PHE A 676 22.30 10.35 -23.49
N LEU A 677 22.51 9.19 -24.13
CA LEU A 677 23.26 8.06 -23.56
C LEU A 677 24.67 8.05 -24.16
N PRO A 678 25.76 8.13 -23.38
CA PRO A 678 27.10 8.25 -23.93
C PRO A 678 27.60 6.95 -24.59
N THR A 679 27.33 5.78 -24.00
CA THR A 679 27.83 4.47 -24.46
C THR A 679 26.86 3.32 -24.12
N PRO A 680 25.65 3.24 -24.72
CA PRO A 680 24.54 2.40 -24.26
C PRO A 680 24.89 0.96 -23.83
N ASP A 681 25.65 0.23 -24.66
CA ASP A 681 25.97 -1.19 -24.45
C ASP A 681 26.86 -1.45 -23.22
N SER A 682 27.62 -0.44 -22.77
CA SER A 682 28.54 -0.56 -21.64
C SER A 682 27.96 -0.13 -20.27
N LEU A 683 26.68 0.28 -20.26
CA LEU A 683 25.98 0.81 -19.07
C LEU A 683 25.00 -0.19 -18.43
N LEU A 684 24.56 -1.22 -19.17
CA LEU A 684 23.74 -2.34 -18.67
C LEU A 684 24.51 -3.65 -18.88
N VAL A 685 25.50 -3.90 -18.03
CA VAL A 685 26.47 -4.99 -18.14
C VAL A 685 25.98 -6.27 -17.45
N ASN A 686 26.55 -7.43 -17.82
CA ASN A 686 26.24 -8.68 -17.14
C ASN A 686 26.73 -8.66 -15.69
N LEU A 687 25.86 -9.06 -14.77
CA LEU A 687 26.10 -9.15 -13.33
C LEU A 687 27.23 -10.13 -12.97
N HIS A 688 27.45 -11.16 -13.78
CA HIS A 688 28.46 -12.19 -13.54
C HIS A 688 29.83 -11.84 -14.15
N GLU A 689 29.86 -11.26 -15.35
CA GLU A 689 31.10 -10.89 -16.05
C GLU A 689 31.75 -9.67 -15.37
N SER A 690 31.01 -8.58 -15.20
CA SER A 690 31.51 -7.34 -14.59
C SER A 690 31.49 -7.33 -13.05
N LYS A 691 31.39 -8.50 -12.39
CA LYS A 691 31.04 -8.61 -10.97
C LYS A 691 31.97 -7.82 -10.03
N GLU A 692 33.28 -7.85 -10.28
CA GLU A 692 34.24 -7.15 -9.42
C GLU A 692 34.22 -5.64 -9.65
N LEU A 693 34.11 -5.17 -10.90
CA LEU A 693 33.90 -3.74 -11.23
C LEU A 693 32.63 -3.17 -10.56
N ILE A 694 31.56 -3.97 -10.49
CA ILE A 694 30.32 -3.60 -9.79
C ILE A 694 30.58 -3.45 -8.28
N LYS A 695 31.36 -4.34 -7.65
CA LYS A 695 31.74 -4.20 -6.24
C LYS A 695 32.60 -2.97 -6.02
N ASP A 696 33.59 -2.72 -6.88
CA ASP A 696 34.50 -1.57 -6.77
C ASP A 696 33.73 -0.25 -6.86
N LEU A 697 32.76 -0.16 -7.77
CA LEU A 697 31.84 0.98 -7.84
C LEU A 697 31.02 1.12 -6.54
N LEU A 698 30.42 0.03 -6.03
CA LEU A 698 29.63 0.06 -4.80
C LEU A 698 30.46 0.41 -3.54
N ASN A 699 31.75 0.06 -3.51
CA ASN A 699 32.68 0.46 -2.46
C ASN A 699 33.09 1.94 -2.59
N ALA A 700 33.23 2.45 -3.82
CA ALA A 700 33.60 3.84 -4.09
C ALA A 700 32.45 4.84 -3.89
N LEU A 701 31.24 4.49 -4.33
CA LEU A 701 30.05 5.36 -4.37
C LEU A 701 29.81 6.19 -3.09
N PRO A 702 29.81 5.60 -1.87
CA PRO A 702 29.61 6.37 -0.63
C PRO A 702 30.68 7.43 -0.32
N ASN A 703 31.86 7.32 -0.94
CA ASN A 703 33.03 8.15 -0.67
C ASN A 703 33.32 9.17 -1.79
N MET A 704 32.84 8.94 -3.02
CA MET A 704 33.06 9.86 -4.16
C MET A 704 32.44 11.23 -3.94
N PHE A 705 31.29 11.30 -3.24
CA PHE A 705 30.48 12.52 -3.12
C PHE A 705 30.56 13.19 -1.73
N THR A 706 31.39 12.70 -0.80
CA THR A 706 31.37 13.10 0.64
C THR A 706 31.51 14.61 0.89
N ASN A 707 32.20 15.34 0.02
CA ASN A 707 32.37 16.80 0.12
C ASN A 707 31.68 17.56 -1.03
N THR A 708 30.62 17.00 -1.62
CA THR A 708 29.87 17.66 -2.70
C THR A 708 29.30 19.01 -2.28
N ARG A 709 29.27 19.95 -3.21
CA ARG A 709 28.62 21.27 -3.04
C ARG A 709 27.32 21.38 -3.84
N GLU A 710 27.00 20.36 -4.65
CA GLU A 710 25.82 20.35 -5.49
C GLU A 710 24.56 20.19 -4.64
N THR A 711 23.75 21.24 -4.57
CA THR A 711 22.47 21.23 -3.85
C THR A 711 21.29 20.81 -4.74
N HIS A 712 21.47 20.80 -6.06
CA HIS A 712 20.43 20.47 -7.02
C HIS A 712 20.22 18.96 -7.20
N SER A 713 19.03 18.60 -7.71
CA SER A 713 18.60 17.24 -8.00
C SER A 713 17.77 17.21 -9.30
N ALA A 714 18.42 16.88 -10.42
CA ALA A 714 17.86 16.77 -11.77
C ALA A 714 17.18 15.40 -12.03
N LEU A 715 16.21 15.04 -11.18
CA LEU A 715 15.58 13.71 -11.21
C LEU A 715 14.88 13.41 -12.55
N GLY A 716 14.20 14.38 -13.17
CA GLY A 716 13.48 14.14 -14.43
C GLY A 716 14.41 13.79 -15.60
N PRO A 717 15.47 14.57 -15.86
CA PRO A 717 16.52 14.20 -16.81
C PRO A 717 17.14 12.83 -16.52
N ALA A 718 17.48 12.53 -15.25
CA ALA A 718 17.99 11.22 -14.85
C ALA A 718 16.99 10.07 -15.13
N LEU A 719 15.69 10.31 -14.96
CA LEU A 719 14.62 9.37 -15.31
C LEU A 719 14.41 9.22 -16.82
N GLN A 720 14.57 10.29 -17.61
CA GLN A 720 14.52 10.23 -19.08
C GLN A 720 15.72 9.45 -19.64
N ALA A 721 16.92 9.64 -19.08
CA ALA A 721 18.09 8.79 -19.34
C ALA A 721 17.81 7.33 -18.99
N ALA A 722 17.30 7.06 -17.79
CA ALA A 722 16.99 5.70 -17.33
C ALA A 722 15.93 5.02 -18.22
N PHE A 723 14.92 5.76 -18.70
CA PHE A 723 13.96 5.26 -19.69
C PHE A 723 14.63 4.95 -21.04
N LYS A 724 15.40 5.89 -21.62
CA LYS A 724 16.15 5.68 -22.87
C LYS A 724 17.03 4.41 -22.77
N LEU A 725 17.71 4.21 -21.64
CA LEU A 725 18.61 3.06 -21.40
C LEU A 725 17.89 1.72 -21.21
N MET A 726 16.74 1.71 -20.53
CA MET A 726 15.97 0.48 -20.28
C MET A 726 15.07 0.07 -21.45
N SER A 727 14.69 1.02 -22.32
CA SER A 727 13.76 0.84 -23.45
C SER A 727 13.98 -0.42 -24.30
N PRO A 728 15.21 -0.83 -24.69
CA PRO A 728 15.42 -1.99 -25.55
C PRO A 728 14.97 -3.34 -24.95
N THR A 729 14.96 -3.47 -23.61
CA THR A 729 14.65 -4.75 -22.94
C THR A 729 13.53 -4.69 -21.92
N GLY A 730 13.26 -3.53 -21.32
CA GLY A 730 12.50 -3.47 -20.07
C GLY A 730 13.34 -3.88 -18.86
N GLY A 731 12.68 -3.99 -17.71
CA GLY A 731 13.31 -4.33 -16.43
C GLY A 731 12.81 -3.46 -15.27
N ARG A 732 13.62 -3.34 -14.21
CA ARG A 732 13.26 -2.59 -12.99
C ARG A 732 14.24 -1.45 -12.71
N ILE A 733 13.73 -0.21 -12.73
CA ILE A 733 14.42 0.98 -12.25
C ILE A 733 14.15 1.13 -10.75
N SER A 734 15.21 1.34 -9.95
CA SER A 734 15.15 1.60 -8.51
C SER A 734 15.64 3.03 -8.24
N VAL A 735 14.72 3.94 -7.94
CA VAL A 735 14.99 5.37 -7.77
C VAL A 735 15.15 5.69 -6.29
N PHE A 736 16.23 6.37 -5.92
CA PHE A 736 16.46 6.87 -4.57
C PHE A 736 16.55 8.39 -4.60
N GLN A 737 15.65 9.05 -3.86
CA GLN A 737 15.45 10.50 -3.86
C GLN A 737 15.36 10.99 -2.41
N THR A 738 16.07 12.06 -2.04
CA THR A 738 16.03 12.59 -0.65
C THR A 738 15.41 13.98 -0.54
N GLN A 739 15.24 14.70 -1.64
CA GLN A 739 14.61 16.03 -1.65
C GLN A 739 13.63 16.24 -2.81
N LEU A 740 13.06 17.44 -2.91
CA LEU A 740 12.15 17.86 -3.98
C LEU A 740 12.96 18.15 -5.27
N PRO A 741 12.65 17.53 -6.44
CA PRO A 741 13.40 17.75 -7.68
C PRO A 741 13.44 19.21 -8.11
N SER A 742 14.65 19.74 -8.29
CA SER A 742 14.90 21.18 -8.31
C SER A 742 15.30 21.74 -9.68
N LEU A 743 15.59 20.88 -10.66
CA LEU A 743 16.27 21.26 -11.90
C LEU A 743 15.84 20.36 -13.07
N GLY A 744 15.84 20.91 -14.28
CA GLY A 744 15.48 20.21 -15.52
C GLY A 744 13.98 19.89 -15.66
N ALA A 745 13.65 19.08 -16.67
CA ALA A 745 12.28 18.64 -16.91
C ALA A 745 11.68 17.95 -15.67
N GLY A 746 10.38 18.17 -15.41
CA GLY A 746 9.71 17.56 -14.26
C GLY A 746 10.13 18.08 -12.88
N LEU A 747 10.88 19.19 -12.79
CA LEU A 747 11.10 19.90 -11.53
C LEU A 747 9.78 20.26 -10.85
N LEU A 748 9.80 20.39 -9.52
CA LEU A 748 8.63 20.66 -8.71
C LEU A 748 8.81 21.95 -7.89
N HIS A 749 7.76 22.38 -7.20
CA HIS A 749 7.79 23.52 -6.29
C HIS A 749 7.21 23.14 -4.91
N SER A 750 7.68 23.81 -3.85
CA SER A 750 7.22 23.57 -2.47
C SER A 750 5.81 24.15 -2.24
N ARG A 751 4.80 23.47 -2.79
CA ARG A 751 3.38 23.86 -2.75
C ARG A 751 2.62 23.45 -1.47
N GLU A 752 3.21 22.71 -0.54
CA GLU A 752 2.55 22.47 0.76
C GLU A 752 2.57 23.74 1.63
N ASP A 753 1.40 24.30 1.95
CA ASP A 753 1.26 25.32 3.00
C ASP A 753 1.23 24.65 4.40
N PRO A 754 2.24 24.88 5.26
CA PRO A 754 2.29 24.30 6.61
C PRO A 754 1.09 24.67 7.49
N ASN A 755 0.47 25.84 7.28
CA ASN A 755 -0.65 26.34 8.08
C ASN A 755 -1.95 25.59 7.79
N GLN A 756 -2.08 24.98 6.60
CA GLN A 756 -3.27 24.24 6.19
C GLN A 756 -3.21 22.74 6.55
N ARG A 757 -2.13 22.26 7.18
CA ARG A 757 -1.95 20.84 7.56
C ARG A 757 -3.04 20.27 8.49
N SER A 758 -3.75 21.13 9.24
CA SER A 758 -4.89 20.77 10.10
C SER A 758 -6.25 21.12 9.49
N SER A 759 -6.31 21.61 8.26
CA SER A 759 -7.55 22.05 7.58
C SER A 759 -8.65 20.97 7.60
N THR A 760 -9.85 21.37 8.02
CA THR A 760 -11.05 20.53 8.01
C THR A 760 -11.88 20.72 6.74
N LYS A 761 -11.64 21.79 5.95
CA LYS A 761 -12.47 22.15 4.79
C LYS A 761 -11.97 21.52 3.48
N VAL A 762 -10.70 21.75 3.14
CA VAL A 762 -10.07 21.29 1.90
C VAL A 762 -8.61 20.93 2.20
N VAL A 763 -8.12 19.83 1.62
CA VAL A 763 -6.70 19.51 1.54
C VAL A 763 -6.22 19.87 0.13
N GLN A 764 -5.41 20.92 0.01
CA GLN A 764 -4.89 21.35 -1.28
C GLN A 764 -3.78 20.43 -1.80
N HIS A 765 -3.51 20.49 -3.10
CA HIS A 765 -2.36 19.86 -3.77
C HIS A 765 -2.26 18.32 -3.64
N LEU A 766 -3.37 17.64 -3.35
CA LEU A 766 -3.43 16.18 -3.24
C LEU A 766 -3.24 15.45 -4.59
N GLY A 767 -3.57 16.09 -5.71
CA GLY A 767 -3.23 15.65 -7.06
C GLY A 767 -1.82 16.11 -7.49
N PRO A 768 -1.21 15.46 -8.49
CA PRO A 768 0.14 15.80 -8.97
C PRO A 768 0.21 17.25 -9.51
N ALA A 769 1.39 17.87 -9.45
CA ALA A 769 1.64 19.22 -9.97
C ALA A 769 1.85 19.24 -11.50
N THR A 770 2.37 18.14 -12.04
CA THR A 770 2.71 17.95 -13.45
C THR A 770 2.37 16.52 -13.86
N ASP A 771 2.02 16.32 -15.12
CA ASP A 771 1.80 15.00 -15.71
C ASP A 771 3.11 14.28 -16.09
N PHE A 772 4.26 14.95 -16.05
CA PHE A 772 5.59 14.40 -16.42
C PHE A 772 5.83 12.99 -15.86
N TYR A 773 5.71 12.81 -14.53
CA TYR A 773 5.93 11.53 -13.86
C TYR A 773 4.89 10.46 -14.22
N LYS A 774 3.68 10.86 -14.64
CA LYS A 774 2.65 9.95 -15.17
C LYS A 774 2.94 9.56 -16.61
N LYS A 775 3.32 10.52 -17.47
CA LYS A 775 3.68 10.28 -18.88
C LYS A 775 4.85 9.30 -18.97
N LEU A 776 5.95 9.61 -18.30
CA LEU A 776 7.12 8.74 -18.14
C LEU A 776 6.75 7.31 -17.70
N ALA A 777 5.86 7.17 -16.72
CA ALA A 777 5.45 5.86 -16.23
C ALA A 777 4.63 5.05 -17.25
N LEU A 778 3.84 5.71 -18.09
CA LEU A 778 3.11 5.09 -19.20
C LEU A 778 4.07 4.67 -20.32
N ASP A 779 5.06 5.52 -20.64
CA ASP A 779 6.11 5.22 -21.62
C ASP A 779 6.96 4.01 -21.15
N CYS A 780 7.39 4.01 -19.89
CA CYS A 780 8.03 2.88 -19.23
C CYS A 780 7.15 1.60 -19.25
N SER A 781 5.85 1.71 -18.97
CA SER A 781 4.90 0.58 -19.07
C SER A 781 4.63 0.13 -20.52
N GLY A 782 4.95 0.97 -21.52
CA GLY A 782 5.10 0.57 -22.91
C GLY A 782 6.25 -0.42 -23.09
N GLN A 783 7.45 -0.03 -22.65
CA GLN A 783 8.69 -0.79 -22.83
C GLN A 783 8.97 -1.86 -21.75
N GLN A 784 7.96 -2.23 -20.98
CA GLN A 784 8.06 -3.26 -19.92
C GLN A 784 9.09 -2.90 -18.82
N THR A 785 9.20 -1.60 -18.51
CA THR A 785 10.00 -1.05 -17.42
C THR A 785 9.12 -0.63 -16.24
N ALA A 786 9.40 -1.12 -15.03
CA ALA A 786 8.81 -0.61 -13.79
C ALA A 786 9.74 0.39 -13.10
N VAL A 787 9.16 1.37 -12.38
CA VAL A 787 9.91 2.39 -11.63
C VAL A 787 9.53 2.33 -10.15
N ASP A 788 10.42 1.80 -9.32
CA ASP A 788 10.25 1.68 -7.87
C ASP A 788 10.89 2.88 -7.16
N LEU A 789 10.09 3.63 -6.38
CA LEU A 789 10.52 4.86 -5.70
C LEU A 789 10.86 4.61 -4.22
N PHE A 790 12.07 4.99 -3.81
CA PHE A 790 12.51 5.13 -2.43
C PHE A 790 12.67 6.63 -2.13
N LEU A 791 11.71 7.20 -1.40
CA LEU A 791 11.75 8.60 -0.94
C LEU A 791 12.22 8.65 0.52
N LEU A 792 13.33 9.34 0.77
CA LEU A 792 14.00 9.38 2.08
C LEU A 792 14.02 10.80 2.69
N SER A 793 13.02 11.62 2.37
CA SER A 793 13.06 13.06 2.63
C SER A 793 12.79 13.47 4.08
N SER A 794 13.50 14.52 4.52
CA SER A 794 13.28 15.19 5.82
C SER A 794 12.26 16.34 5.73
N GLN A 795 12.12 16.93 4.54
CA GLN A 795 11.18 18.00 4.19
C GLN A 795 10.13 17.51 3.19
N TYR A 796 9.17 18.39 2.86
CA TYR A 796 8.22 18.16 1.79
C TYR A 796 8.94 17.88 0.46
N SER A 797 8.51 16.86 -0.28
CA SER A 797 9.09 16.46 -1.57
C SER A 797 8.05 16.10 -2.63
N ASP A 798 6.80 16.49 -2.38
CA ASP A 798 5.66 16.32 -3.28
C ASP A 798 5.45 14.89 -3.80
N LEU A 799 5.27 13.97 -2.86
CA LEU A 799 4.97 12.57 -3.15
C LEU A 799 3.69 12.39 -4.00
N ALA A 800 2.78 13.37 -4.03
CA ALA A 800 1.62 13.35 -4.93
C ALA A 800 2.04 13.34 -6.41
N SER A 801 3.09 14.07 -6.76
CA SER A 801 3.70 14.08 -8.10
C SER A 801 4.64 12.88 -8.29
N LEU A 802 5.58 12.66 -7.37
CA LEU A 802 6.60 11.62 -7.53
C LEU A 802 6.01 10.21 -7.60
N ALA A 803 4.97 9.91 -6.80
CA ALA A 803 4.35 8.59 -6.78
C ALA A 803 3.72 8.18 -8.12
N CYS A 804 3.46 9.11 -9.05
CA CYS A 804 3.00 8.78 -10.40
C CYS A 804 3.99 7.88 -11.15
N MET A 805 5.31 8.01 -10.92
CA MET A 805 6.33 7.20 -11.60
C MET A 805 6.11 5.69 -11.37
N SER A 806 5.71 5.32 -10.15
CA SER A 806 5.45 3.93 -9.73
C SER A 806 4.00 3.51 -9.96
N LYS A 807 3.03 4.41 -9.70
CA LYS A 807 1.59 4.11 -9.83
C LYS A 807 1.20 3.57 -11.20
N TYR A 808 1.74 4.15 -12.27
CA TYR A 808 1.36 3.78 -13.64
C TYR A 808 2.34 2.81 -14.32
N SER A 809 3.48 2.49 -13.69
CA SER A 809 4.47 1.51 -14.17
C SER A 809 4.41 0.16 -13.43
N ALA A 810 3.43 -0.04 -12.54
CA ALA A 810 3.30 -1.18 -11.62
C ALA A 810 4.43 -1.31 -10.58
N GLY A 811 5.13 -0.21 -10.30
CA GLY A 811 6.17 -0.14 -9.27
C GLY A 811 5.65 -0.01 -7.83
N CYS A 812 6.58 -0.06 -6.88
CA CYS A 812 6.43 0.11 -5.45
C CYS A 812 6.83 1.53 -5.01
N ILE A 813 6.30 1.97 -3.87
CA ILE A 813 6.62 3.26 -3.24
C ILE A 813 7.02 2.99 -1.79
N TYR A 814 8.24 3.38 -1.42
CA TYR A 814 8.79 3.27 -0.08
C TYR A 814 9.09 4.67 0.47
N TYR A 815 8.64 4.96 1.70
CA TYR A 815 8.85 6.26 2.34
C TYR A 815 9.57 6.09 3.69
N TYR A 816 10.59 6.93 3.90
CA TYR A 816 11.42 6.97 5.10
C TYR A 816 11.51 8.43 5.61
N PRO A 817 10.44 8.95 6.24
CA PRO A 817 10.38 10.35 6.66
C PRO A 817 11.50 10.68 7.65
N SER A 818 12.21 11.78 7.38
CA SER A 818 13.39 12.22 8.14
C SER A 818 14.43 11.12 8.30
N PHE A 819 14.72 10.38 7.22
CA PHE A 819 15.85 9.46 7.17
C PHE A 819 17.16 10.20 7.48
N HIS A 820 17.98 9.63 8.35
CA HIS A 820 19.36 10.04 8.54
C HIS A 820 20.13 8.90 9.21
N ARG A 821 21.24 8.44 8.60
CA ARG A 821 22.01 7.29 9.11
C ARG A 821 22.41 7.42 10.58
N SER A 822 22.95 8.58 10.97
CA SER A 822 23.44 8.85 12.33
C SER A 822 22.35 9.34 13.30
N HIS A 823 21.46 10.23 12.86
CA HIS A 823 20.47 10.86 13.74
C HIS A 823 19.12 10.11 13.82
N ASN A 824 18.84 9.21 12.89
CA ASN A 824 17.63 8.38 12.86
C ASN A 824 17.95 6.92 12.44
N PRO A 825 18.81 6.20 13.21
CA PRO A 825 19.29 4.87 12.83
C PRO A 825 18.16 3.82 12.70
N ALA A 826 17.00 4.04 13.32
CA ALA A 826 15.82 3.19 13.14
C ALA A 826 15.29 3.20 11.70
N GLN A 827 15.36 4.33 10.98
CA GLN A 827 15.02 4.36 9.54
C GLN A 827 16.12 3.74 8.68
N ALA A 828 17.39 3.77 9.11
CA ALA A 828 18.49 3.08 8.44
C ALA A 828 18.38 1.55 8.55
N GLU A 829 18.07 1.03 9.75
CA GLU A 829 17.78 -0.39 9.99
C GLU A 829 16.55 -0.85 9.19
N LYS A 830 15.48 -0.04 9.18
CA LYS A 830 14.28 -0.27 8.36
C LYS A 830 14.65 -0.37 6.88
N LEU A 831 15.37 0.62 6.34
CA LEU A 831 15.81 0.62 4.94
C LEU A 831 16.63 -0.62 4.59
N GLN A 832 17.60 -1.02 5.43
CA GLN A 832 18.42 -2.21 5.17
C GLN A 832 17.56 -3.49 5.09
N LYS A 833 16.54 -3.62 5.96
CA LYS A 833 15.64 -4.79 5.98
C LYS A 833 14.64 -4.78 4.83
N ASP A 834 14.05 -3.63 4.53
CA ASP A 834 13.14 -3.44 3.39
C ASP A 834 13.89 -3.65 2.07
N LEU A 835 15.14 -3.18 1.94
CA LEU A 835 16.02 -3.47 0.80
C LEU A 835 16.35 -4.95 0.68
N LYS A 836 16.67 -5.64 1.78
CA LYS A 836 16.91 -7.10 1.75
C LYS A 836 15.70 -7.83 1.15
N ARG A 837 14.46 -7.54 1.59
CA ARG A 837 13.24 -8.09 0.95
C ARG A 837 13.13 -7.66 -0.51
N TYR A 838 13.29 -6.38 -0.80
CA TYR A 838 13.13 -5.82 -2.14
C TYR A 838 14.10 -6.40 -3.19
N LEU A 839 15.34 -6.66 -2.79
CA LEU A 839 16.40 -7.19 -3.63
C LEU A 839 16.28 -8.71 -3.84
N THR A 840 15.89 -9.49 -2.82
CA THR A 840 15.89 -10.98 -2.90
C THR A 840 14.52 -11.62 -3.03
N ARG A 841 13.41 -10.87 -2.96
CA ARG A 841 12.06 -11.41 -3.25
C ARG A 841 11.96 -11.84 -4.72
N LYS A 842 11.19 -12.87 -5.02
CA LYS A 842 10.91 -13.25 -6.42
C LYS A 842 10.28 -12.08 -7.19
N ILE A 843 10.43 -12.06 -8.51
CA ILE A 843 9.86 -11.02 -9.38
C ILE A 843 9.44 -11.64 -10.71
N GLY A 844 8.38 -11.08 -11.30
CA GLY A 844 8.01 -11.32 -12.69
C GLY A 844 8.19 -10.05 -13.52
N PHE A 845 8.59 -10.20 -14.78
CA PHE A 845 8.78 -9.14 -15.76
C PHE A 845 7.73 -9.24 -16.88
N GLU A 846 7.52 -8.14 -17.62
CA GLU A 846 6.68 -8.07 -18.83
C GLU A 846 5.33 -8.79 -18.65
N ALA A 847 4.68 -8.50 -17.52
CA ALA A 847 3.53 -9.24 -17.04
C ALA A 847 2.21 -8.56 -17.43
N VAL A 848 1.18 -9.39 -17.58
CA VAL A 848 -0.20 -8.94 -17.78
C VAL A 848 -1.13 -9.77 -16.90
N MET A 849 -2.06 -9.10 -16.23
CA MET A 849 -3.10 -9.74 -15.42
C MET A 849 -4.46 -9.47 -16.04
N ARG A 850 -5.19 -10.54 -16.36
CA ARG A 850 -6.58 -10.47 -16.82
C ARG A 850 -7.51 -11.16 -15.83
N ILE A 851 -8.60 -10.49 -15.48
CA ILE A 851 -9.67 -11.08 -14.65
C ILE A 851 -10.84 -11.41 -15.56
N ARG A 852 -11.33 -12.65 -15.48
CA ARG A 852 -12.58 -13.08 -16.11
C ARG A 852 -13.62 -13.37 -15.04
N CYS A 853 -14.88 -13.16 -15.36
CA CYS A 853 -16.01 -13.49 -14.51
C CYS A 853 -17.11 -14.22 -15.32
N THR A 854 -18.08 -14.79 -14.61
CA THR A 854 -19.25 -15.43 -15.22
C THR A 854 -20.12 -14.40 -15.94
N LYS A 855 -20.74 -14.77 -17.08
CA LYS A 855 -21.63 -13.92 -17.87
C LYS A 855 -22.68 -13.24 -16.97
N GLY A 856 -22.88 -11.95 -17.18
CA GLY A 856 -23.75 -11.08 -16.37
C GLY A 856 -23.01 -10.30 -15.29
N LEU A 857 -21.79 -10.69 -14.92
CA LEU A 857 -20.87 -9.86 -14.13
C LEU A 857 -19.93 -9.08 -15.05
N SER A 858 -19.52 -7.88 -14.60
CA SER A 858 -18.53 -7.05 -15.30
C SER A 858 -17.60 -6.32 -14.33
N ILE A 859 -16.50 -5.79 -14.86
CA ILE A 859 -15.48 -5.04 -14.11
C ILE A 859 -15.77 -3.54 -14.25
N HIS A 860 -15.98 -2.85 -13.13
CA HIS A 860 -16.29 -1.42 -13.11
C HIS A 860 -15.03 -0.56 -12.92
N THR A 861 -14.16 -0.92 -11.97
CA THR A 861 -12.96 -0.13 -11.65
C THR A 861 -11.88 -1.01 -11.03
N PHE A 862 -10.63 -0.84 -11.47
CA PHE A 862 -9.46 -1.42 -10.82
C PHE A 862 -8.81 -0.42 -9.86
N HIS A 863 -8.25 -0.92 -8.76
CA HIS A 863 -7.44 -0.15 -7.80
C HIS A 863 -6.14 -0.92 -7.51
N GLY A 864 -4.99 -0.25 -7.67
CA GLY A 864 -3.66 -0.84 -7.69
C GLY A 864 -2.62 0.13 -8.25
N ASN A 865 -1.39 -0.36 -8.42
CA ASN A 865 -0.37 0.26 -9.28
C ASN A 865 -0.26 -0.60 -10.56
N PHE A 866 -0.57 -0.03 -11.73
CA PHE A 866 -0.63 -0.71 -13.04
C PHE A 866 -0.88 0.30 -14.17
N PHE A 867 -0.81 -0.16 -15.42
CA PHE A 867 -1.44 0.51 -16.57
C PHE A 867 -2.62 -0.33 -17.10
N VAL A 868 -3.82 0.24 -17.16
CA VAL A 868 -5.01 -0.42 -17.76
C VAL A 868 -4.87 -0.45 -19.28
N ARG A 869 -5.04 -1.63 -19.90
CA ARG A 869 -4.97 -1.82 -21.37
C ARG A 869 -6.33 -2.13 -22.00
N SER A 870 -7.22 -2.80 -21.26
CA SER A 870 -8.65 -2.95 -21.58
C SER A 870 -9.45 -3.01 -20.28
N THR A 871 -10.78 -3.00 -20.36
CA THR A 871 -11.71 -3.10 -19.22
C THR A 871 -11.48 -4.29 -18.30
N ASP A 872 -10.76 -5.32 -18.77
CA ASP A 872 -10.42 -6.53 -18.01
C ASP A 872 -8.91 -6.83 -17.91
N LEU A 873 -8.04 -6.03 -18.55
CA LEU A 873 -6.60 -6.30 -18.69
C LEU A 873 -5.72 -5.20 -18.07
N LEU A 874 -4.88 -5.61 -17.13
CA LEU A 874 -3.81 -4.80 -16.55
C LEU A 874 -2.45 -5.18 -17.15
N SER A 875 -1.69 -4.18 -17.55
CA SER A 875 -0.25 -4.26 -17.83
C SER A 875 0.53 -4.00 -16.55
N LEU A 876 1.46 -4.90 -16.26
CA LEU A 876 2.29 -4.94 -15.07
C LEU A 876 3.74 -5.11 -15.53
N ALA A 877 4.45 -4.01 -15.80
CA ALA A 877 5.82 -4.05 -16.33
C ALA A 877 6.73 -4.93 -15.44
N ASN A 878 6.55 -4.83 -14.12
CA ASN A 878 6.89 -5.88 -13.17
C ASN A 878 5.67 -6.30 -12.35
N VAL A 879 5.73 -7.53 -11.82
CA VAL A 879 4.86 -8.03 -10.75
C VAL A 879 5.71 -8.55 -9.60
N ASN A 880 5.37 -8.16 -8.37
CA ASN A 880 6.12 -8.49 -7.16
C ASN A 880 5.21 -9.17 -6.11
N PRO A 881 5.77 -10.02 -5.22
CA PRO A 881 4.98 -10.88 -4.32
C PRO A 881 4.34 -10.13 -3.16
N ASP A 882 4.52 -8.81 -3.05
CA ASP A 882 4.03 -7.99 -1.93
C ASP A 882 2.87 -7.06 -2.34
N ALA A 883 2.57 -6.96 -3.64
CA ALA A 883 1.52 -6.11 -4.17
C ALA A 883 0.13 -6.74 -4.09
N GLY A 884 -0.80 -6.04 -3.45
CA GLY A 884 -2.23 -6.29 -3.49
C GLY A 884 -2.94 -5.45 -4.55
N PHE A 885 -4.09 -5.93 -5.02
CA PHE A 885 -4.99 -5.24 -5.96
C PHE A 885 -6.44 -5.39 -5.49
N ALA A 886 -7.28 -4.40 -5.77
CA ALA A 886 -8.72 -4.44 -5.52
C ALA A 886 -9.50 -4.07 -6.78
N VAL A 887 -10.72 -4.59 -6.95
CA VAL A 887 -11.55 -4.37 -8.15
C VAL A 887 -13.01 -4.23 -7.77
N GLN A 888 -13.66 -3.14 -8.17
CA GLN A 888 -15.11 -2.97 -8.08
C GLN A 888 -15.78 -3.70 -9.26
N MET A 889 -16.86 -4.43 -8.97
CA MET A 889 -17.62 -5.22 -9.95
C MET A 889 -19.07 -4.74 -10.05
N SER A 890 -19.70 -5.02 -11.19
CA SER A 890 -21.10 -4.72 -11.51
C SER A 890 -21.84 -5.97 -11.99
N ILE A 891 -23.17 -5.94 -11.92
CA ILE A 891 -24.06 -6.94 -12.50
C ILE A 891 -24.80 -6.28 -13.66
N GLU A 892 -24.48 -6.66 -14.89
CA GLU A 892 -25.09 -6.13 -16.12
C GLU A 892 -26.27 -7.00 -16.60
N GLU A 893 -26.15 -8.32 -16.48
CA GLU A 893 -27.25 -9.25 -16.73
C GLU A 893 -27.63 -10.00 -15.45
N SER A 894 -28.92 -10.34 -15.29
CA SER A 894 -29.38 -11.06 -14.11
C SER A 894 -28.89 -12.51 -14.09
N LEU A 895 -28.41 -12.95 -12.94
CA LEU A 895 -27.83 -14.27 -12.71
C LEU A 895 -28.92 -15.33 -12.41
N THR A 896 -30.05 -15.28 -13.11
CA THR A 896 -31.21 -16.15 -12.90
C THR A 896 -30.91 -17.62 -13.21
N ASP A 897 -30.11 -17.84 -14.24
CA ASP A 897 -29.98 -19.15 -14.89
C ASP A 897 -28.94 -20.06 -14.19
N THR A 898 -28.26 -19.54 -13.16
CA THR A 898 -27.18 -20.25 -12.45
C THR A 898 -27.10 -19.90 -10.97
N SER A 899 -27.05 -20.94 -10.13
CA SER A 899 -26.85 -20.85 -8.68
C SER A 899 -25.40 -20.62 -8.23
N LEU A 900 -24.44 -20.62 -9.16
CA LEU A 900 -23.01 -20.41 -8.91
C LEU A 900 -22.45 -19.43 -9.94
N VAL A 901 -21.54 -18.55 -9.50
CA VAL A 901 -20.65 -17.75 -10.37
C VAL A 901 -19.20 -18.05 -10.06
N CYS A 902 -18.32 -17.73 -10.99
CA CYS A 902 -16.88 -17.91 -10.86
C CYS A 902 -16.12 -16.66 -11.35
N PHE A 903 -15.03 -16.36 -10.66
CA PHE A 903 -14.05 -15.35 -11.02
C PHE A 903 -12.71 -16.04 -11.25
N GLN A 904 -12.01 -15.71 -12.32
CA GLN A 904 -10.71 -16.30 -12.65
C GLN A 904 -9.71 -15.21 -13.01
N THR A 905 -8.69 -15.06 -12.17
CA THR A 905 -7.54 -14.19 -12.41
C THR A 905 -6.43 -15.00 -13.07
N ALA A 906 -5.89 -14.51 -14.18
CA ALA A 906 -4.75 -15.10 -14.87
C ALA A 906 -3.63 -14.07 -15.03
N LEU A 907 -2.48 -14.34 -14.42
CA LEU A 907 -1.26 -13.54 -14.44
C LEU A 907 -0.23 -14.24 -15.35
N LEU A 908 -0.08 -13.75 -16.58
CA LEU A 908 0.98 -14.14 -17.51
C LEU A 908 2.21 -13.28 -17.23
N TYR A 909 3.38 -13.87 -17.03
CA TYR A 909 4.63 -13.14 -16.73
C TYR A 909 5.87 -13.90 -17.22
N THR A 910 7.01 -13.20 -17.30
CA THR A 910 8.33 -13.79 -17.52
C THR A 910 9.04 -13.92 -16.16
N SER A 911 9.48 -15.12 -15.82
CA SER A 911 10.21 -15.39 -14.58
C SER A 911 11.64 -14.82 -14.66
N SER A 912 12.28 -14.62 -13.51
CA SER A 912 13.70 -14.27 -13.43
C SER A 912 14.67 -15.37 -13.92
N LYS A 913 14.16 -16.45 -14.50
CA LYS A 913 14.92 -17.53 -15.16
C LYS A 913 14.62 -17.62 -16.67
N GLY A 914 13.98 -16.61 -17.25
CA GLY A 914 13.65 -16.58 -18.68
C GLY A 914 12.49 -17.49 -19.11
N GLU A 915 11.71 -18.04 -18.18
CA GLU A 915 10.53 -18.84 -18.53
C GLU A 915 9.28 -17.96 -18.60
N ARG A 916 8.48 -18.11 -19.66
CA ARG A 916 7.12 -17.54 -19.70
C ARG A 916 6.18 -18.44 -18.89
N ARG A 917 5.49 -17.89 -17.88
CA ARG A 917 4.59 -18.63 -16.98
C ARG A 917 3.23 -17.95 -16.85
N ILE A 918 2.19 -18.74 -16.56
CA ILE A 918 0.83 -18.26 -16.33
C ILE A 918 0.32 -18.78 -14.99
N ARG A 919 0.24 -17.91 -13.98
CA ARG A 919 -0.41 -18.24 -12.71
C ARG A 919 -1.90 -17.98 -12.80
N VAL A 920 -2.72 -18.95 -12.40
CA VAL A 920 -4.19 -18.86 -12.44
C VAL A 920 -4.76 -19.07 -11.04
N HIS A 921 -5.70 -18.21 -10.65
CA HIS A 921 -6.51 -18.33 -9.44
C HIS A 921 -8.00 -18.32 -9.82
N THR A 922 -8.77 -19.34 -9.43
CA THR A 922 -10.21 -19.43 -9.70
C THR A 922 -11.00 -19.50 -8.40
N LEU A 923 -11.87 -18.52 -8.17
CA LEU A 923 -12.78 -18.40 -7.03
C LEU A 923 -14.21 -18.69 -7.47
N CYS A 924 -14.90 -19.62 -6.82
CA CYS A 924 -16.32 -19.92 -7.02
C CYS A 924 -17.16 -19.41 -5.83
N LEU A 925 -18.34 -18.84 -6.10
CA LEU A 925 -19.26 -18.29 -5.10
C LEU A 925 -20.73 -18.62 -5.46
N PRO A 926 -21.61 -18.89 -4.47
CA PRO A 926 -23.05 -19.05 -4.70
C PRO A 926 -23.74 -17.73 -5.06
N VAL A 927 -24.84 -17.85 -5.81
CA VAL A 927 -25.77 -16.76 -6.17
C VAL A 927 -27.01 -16.83 -5.27
N VAL A 928 -27.48 -15.68 -4.80
CA VAL A 928 -28.62 -15.58 -3.86
C VAL A 928 -29.61 -14.49 -4.26
N SER A 929 -30.90 -14.73 -3.99
CA SER A 929 -32.01 -13.84 -4.35
C SER A 929 -32.62 -13.08 -3.16
N SER A 930 -32.27 -13.44 -1.92
CA SER A 930 -32.72 -12.72 -0.72
C SER A 930 -31.67 -11.74 -0.21
N LEU A 931 -32.13 -10.63 0.36
CA LEU A 931 -31.25 -9.62 0.97
C LEU A 931 -30.61 -10.13 2.28
N ALA A 932 -31.27 -11.04 3.00
CA ALA A 932 -30.69 -11.68 4.17
C ALA A 932 -29.45 -12.49 3.79
N ASP A 933 -29.50 -13.28 2.72
CA ASP A 933 -28.36 -14.11 2.30
C ASP A 933 -27.15 -13.28 1.85
N VAL A 934 -27.37 -12.10 1.26
CA VAL A 934 -26.29 -11.16 0.91
C VAL A 934 -25.57 -10.69 2.17
N TYR A 935 -26.29 -10.28 3.22
CA TYR A 935 -25.68 -9.93 4.51
C TYR A 935 -25.04 -11.14 5.22
N ALA A 936 -25.60 -12.34 5.07
CA ALA A 936 -25.04 -13.57 5.63
C ALA A 936 -23.64 -13.90 5.08
N GLY A 937 -23.33 -13.46 3.85
CA GLY A 937 -22.08 -13.73 3.14
C GLY A 937 -21.08 -12.57 3.09
N ALA A 938 -21.30 -11.47 3.81
CA ALA A 938 -20.45 -10.27 3.72
C ALA A 938 -19.08 -10.45 4.40
N ASP A 939 -17.97 -10.21 3.68
CA ASP A 939 -16.61 -10.06 4.25
C ASP A 939 -16.40 -8.58 4.60
N VAL A 940 -16.59 -8.24 5.87
CA VAL A 940 -16.44 -6.88 6.40
C VAL A 940 -15.03 -6.30 6.21
N GLN A 941 -13.97 -7.12 6.21
CA GLN A 941 -12.61 -6.64 5.98
C GLN A 941 -12.37 -6.33 4.49
N ALA A 942 -12.89 -7.19 3.60
CA ALA A 942 -12.86 -6.94 2.16
C ALA A 942 -13.66 -5.69 1.79
N ILE A 943 -14.87 -5.52 2.35
CA ILE A 943 -15.72 -4.34 2.15
C ILE A 943 -14.97 -3.06 2.56
N VAL A 944 -14.36 -3.05 3.76
CA VAL A 944 -13.60 -1.88 4.26
C VAL A 944 -12.37 -1.59 3.39
N CYS A 945 -11.62 -2.61 2.95
CA CYS A 945 -10.45 -2.41 2.10
C CYS A 945 -10.81 -1.91 0.69
N LEU A 946 -11.95 -2.33 0.13
CA LEU A 946 -12.48 -1.78 -1.13
C LEU A 946 -12.96 -0.34 -0.95
N LEU A 947 -13.71 -0.05 0.11
CA LEU A 947 -14.15 1.31 0.45
C LEU A 947 -12.97 2.26 0.69
N ALA A 948 -11.88 1.80 1.32
CA ALA A 948 -10.65 2.58 1.45
C ALA A 948 -10.05 2.95 0.07
N ASN A 949 -10.05 2.02 -0.89
CA ASN A 949 -9.61 2.28 -2.26
C ASN A 949 -10.51 3.30 -2.98
N MET A 950 -11.83 3.13 -2.88
CA MET A 950 -12.81 4.07 -3.44
C MET A 950 -12.70 5.47 -2.80
N ALA A 951 -12.42 5.54 -1.49
CA ALA A 951 -12.25 6.80 -0.77
C ALA A 951 -10.94 7.52 -1.12
N VAL A 952 -9.84 6.80 -1.41
CA VAL A 952 -8.62 7.41 -1.99
C VAL A 952 -8.96 8.08 -3.32
N ASP A 953 -9.60 7.34 -4.22
CA ASP A 953 -9.90 7.84 -5.57
C ASP A 953 -10.87 9.03 -5.51
N ARG A 954 -11.91 8.98 -4.66
CA ARG A 954 -12.83 10.10 -4.39
C ARG A 954 -12.15 11.32 -3.77
N SER A 955 -11.15 11.12 -2.89
CA SER A 955 -10.41 12.22 -2.27
C SER A 955 -9.61 13.04 -3.28
N VAL A 956 -9.11 12.39 -4.34
CA VAL A 956 -8.34 13.01 -5.42
C VAL A 956 -9.25 13.54 -6.54
N SER A 957 -10.36 12.86 -6.84
CA SER A 957 -11.27 13.23 -7.94
C SER A 957 -12.37 14.23 -7.58
N SER A 958 -12.59 14.50 -6.29
CA SER A 958 -13.67 15.37 -5.80
C SER A 958 -13.16 16.17 -4.60
N SER A 959 -13.31 15.66 -3.38
CA SER A 959 -12.71 16.23 -2.17
C SER A 959 -12.58 15.20 -1.06
N LEU A 960 -11.78 15.54 -0.04
CA LEU A 960 -11.70 14.74 1.18
C LEU A 960 -13.02 14.71 1.97
N SER A 961 -13.90 15.73 1.86
CA SER A 961 -15.23 15.64 2.50
C SER A 961 -16.05 14.56 1.83
N ASP A 962 -16.21 14.63 0.50
CA ASP A 962 -17.02 13.66 -0.26
C ASP A 962 -16.58 12.21 -0.06
N ALA A 963 -15.28 11.99 0.19
CA ALA A 963 -14.73 10.68 0.52
C ALA A 963 -15.12 10.24 1.95
N ARG A 964 -15.04 11.12 2.94
CA ARG A 964 -15.45 10.85 4.32
C ARG A 964 -16.96 10.65 4.44
N ASP A 965 -17.73 11.51 3.78
CA ASP A 965 -19.19 11.48 3.79
C ASP A 965 -19.71 10.22 3.07
N ALA A 966 -19.08 9.80 1.96
CA ALA A 966 -19.37 8.51 1.32
C ALA A 966 -19.05 7.30 2.21
N LEU A 967 -17.98 7.35 3.04
CA LEU A 967 -17.66 6.30 4.00
C LEU A 967 -18.71 6.20 5.12
N VAL A 968 -19.19 7.34 5.65
CA VAL A 968 -20.29 7.37 6.64
C VAL A 968 -21.58 6.83 6.01
N ASN A 969 -21.92 7.29 4.80
CA ASN A 969 -23.12 6.86 4.08
C ASN A 969 -23.13 5.36 3.78
N ALA A 970 -21.97 4.73 3.50
CA ALA A 970 -21.89 3.28 3.33
C ALA A 970 -22.33 2.50 4.60
N VAL A 971 -22.09 3.04 5.79
CA VAL A 971 -22.58 2.47 7.06
C VAL A 971 -24.06 2.75 7.26
N LEU A 972 -24.50 3.99 7.04
CA LEU A 972 -25.91 4.40 7.15
C LEU A 972 -26.82 3.54 6.27
N ASP A 973 -26.54 3.54 4.96
CA ASP A 973 -27.36 2.91 3.94
C ASP A 973 -27.47 1.39 4.13
N SER A 974 -26.37 0.73 4.50
CA SER A 974 -26.35 -0.73 4.67
C SER A 974 -27.00 -1.20 5.96
N LEU A 975 -26.86 -0.47 7.07
CA LEU A 975 -27.57 -0.79 8.31
C LEU A 975 -29.06 -0.44 8.23
N ALA A 976 -29.43 0.67 7.59
CA ALA A 976 -30.84 1.00 7.29
C ALA A 976 -31.48 -0.09 6.41
N ALA A 977 -30.80 -0.51 5.34
CA ALA A 977 -31.26 -1.58 4.46
C ALA A 977 -31.39 -2.93 5.19
N TYR A 978 -30.44 -3.30 6.08
CA TYR A 978 -30.58 -4.47 6.94
C TYR A 978 -31.81 -4.38 7.87
N MET A 979 -31.95 -3.28 8.63
CA MET A 979 -33.08 -3.13 9.56
C MET A 979 -34.44 -3.15 8.84
N SER A 980 -34.51 -2.68 7.58
CA SER A 980 -35.71 -2.78 6.74
C SER A 980 -36.16 -4.24 6.43
N THR A 981 -35.29 -5.23 6.61
CA THR A 981 -35.62 -6.66 6.46
C THR A 981 -36.09 -7.32 7.76
N ALA A 982 -35.84 -6.68 8.90
CA ALA A 982 -35.95 -7.28 10.22
C ALA A 982 -37.21 -6.77 10.95
N SER A 983 -38.39 -7.10 10.39
CA SER A 983 -39.71 -6.49 10.62
C SER A 983 -40.24 -6.40 12.07
N ASN A 984 -39.53 -6.95 13.06
CA ASN A 984 -39.95 -7.02 14.46
C ASN A 984 -39.04 -6.26 15.43
N LEU A 985 -37.96 -5.60 14.97
CA LEU A 985 -37.06 -4.85 15.85
C LEU A 985 -37.50 -3.38 15.99
N GLN A 986 -37.45 -2.87 17.21
CA GLN A 986 -37.79 -1.49 17.52
C GLN A 986 -36.79 -0.54 16.87
N GLN A 987 -37.28 0.48 16.15
CA GLN A 987 -36.48 1.49 15.42
C GLN A 987 -35.63 2.40 16.35
N THR A 988 -35.67 2.16 17.66
CA THR A 988 -34.96 2.88 18.72
C THR A 988 -33.58 2.29 19.06
N VAL A 989 -33.13 1.26 18.35
CA VAL A 989 -31.87 0.54 18.60
C VAL A 989 -31.09 0.33 17.31
N LEU A 990 -29.78 0.59 17.32
CA LEU A 990 -28.92 0.36 16.16
C LEU A 990 -28.49 -1.11 16.07
N MET A 991 -29.17 -1.85 15.19
CA MET A 991 -29.00 -3.29 15.00
C MET A 991 -28.21 -3.62 13.73
N ALA A 992 -27.28 -4.56 13.84
CA ALA A 992 -26.47 -5.06 12.72
C ALA A 992 -26.46 -6.60 12.69
N PRO A 993 -26.26 -7.25 11.52
CA PRO A 993 -25.94 -8.67 11.47
C PRO A 993 -24.53 -8.89 12.02
N ASN A 994 -24.28 -10.04 12.64
CA ASN A 994 -22.97 -10.44 13.18
C ASN A 994 -21.83 -10.35 12.15
N SER A 995 -22.10 -10.55 10.86
CA SER A 995 -21.15 -10.32 9.75
C SER A 995 -20.66 -8.88 9.62
N LEU A 996 -21.51 -7.89 9.92
CA LEU A 996 -21.21 -6.46 9.81
C LEU A 996 -21.02 -5.76 11.17
N LYS A 997 -21.00 -6.48 12.30
CA LYS A 997 -20.86 -5.85 13.64
C LYS A 997 -19.61 -4.96 13.78
N LEU A 998 -18.53 -5.30 13.08
CA LEU A 998 -17.28 -4.53 13.05
C LEU A 998 -17.27 -3.40 12.01
N PHE A 999 -18.28 -3.31 11.15
CA PHE A 999 -18.27 -2.39 10.01
C PHE A 999 -18.24 -0.91 10.44
N PRO A 1000 -19.06 -0.43 11.40
CA PRO A 1000 -18.96 0.95 11.87
C PRO A 1000 -17.64 1.24 12.59
N LEU A 1001 -17.09 0.25 13.30
CA LEU A 1001 -15.81 0.39 14.01
C LEU A 1001 -14.65 0.58 13.03
N TYR A 1002 -14.59 -0.26 11.98
CA TYR A 1002 -13.57 -0.16 10.95
C TYR A 1002 -13.73 1.09 10.07
N VAL A 1003 -14.96 1.56 9.80
CA VAL A 1003 -15.18 2.84 9.11
C VAL A 1003 -14.76 4.03 9.98
N LEU A 1004 -15.04 4.03 11.29
CA LEU A 1004 -14.51 5.05 12.20
C LEU A 1004 -12.97 5.06 12.25
N ALA A 1005 -12.36 3.87 12.29
CA ALA A 1005 -10.91 3.73 12.21
C ALA A 1005 -10.35 4.33 10.91
N LEU A 1006 -11.01 4.05 9.77
CA LEU A 1006 -10.66 4.60 8.47
C LEU A 1006 -10.80 6.14 8.42
N LEU A 1007 -11.85 6.70 9.01
CA LEU A 1007 -12.07 8.15 9.14
C LEU A 1007 -11.06 8.86 10.05
N LYS A 1008 -10.35 8.13 10.92
CA LYS A 1008 -9.24 8.61 11.77
C LYS A 1008 -7.84 8.31 11.18
N GLN A 1009 -7.75 7.51 10.13
CA GLN A 1009 -6.50 7.12 9.46
C GLN A 1009 -5.82 8.34 8.79
N LYS A 1010 -4.48 8.37 8.75
CA LYS A 1010 -3.68 9.47 8.17
C LYS A 1010 -4.16 9.96 6.79
N ALA A 1011 -4.63 9.04 5.93
CA ALA A 1011 -5.19 9.38 4.61
C ALA A 1011 -6.40 10.31 4.70
N PHE A 1012 -7.36 10.00 5.59
CA PHE A 1012 -8.69 10.63 5.60
C PHE A 1012 -8.98 11.55 6.79
N ARG A 1013 -8.10 11.59 7.80
CA ARG A 1013 -8.29 12.43 9.00
C ARG A 1013 -8.26 13.94 8.69
N THR A 1014 -9.05 14.68 9.44
CA THR A 1014 -9.24 16.14 9.37
C THR A 1014 -9.05 16.76 10.75
N GLY A 1015 -8.81 18.08 10.86
CA GLY A 1015 -8.62 18.78 12.13
C GLY A 1015 -7.28 18.51 12.84
N MET A 1016 -6.61 17.40 12.54
CA MET A 1016 -5.28 17.07 13.07
C MET A 1016 -4.19 17.38 12.05
N SER A 1017 -3.12 18.04 12.49
CA SER A 1017 -1.95 18.36 11.64
C SER A 1017 -1.39 17.10 10.99
N THR A 1018 -1.29 17.11 9.66
CA THR A 1018 -0.86 15.98 8.85
C THR A 1018 -0.08 16.52 7.66
N ARG A 1019 1.19 16.11 7.50
CA ARG A 1019 2.01 16.49 6.33
C ARG A 1019 1.37 15.92 5.06
N LEU A 1020 1.49 16.63 3.94
CA LEU A 1020 0.93 16.19 2.67
C LEU A 1020 1.53 14.85 2.22
N ASP A 1021 2.85 14.67 2.32
CA ASP A 1021 3.52 13.42 1.94
C ASP A 1021 3.15 12.23 2.85
N ASP A 1022 2.94 12.44 4.17
CA ASP A 1022 2.39 11.43 5.09
C ASP A 1022 0.99 10.95 4.64
N ARG A 1023 0.14 11.89 4.23
CA ARG A 1023 -1.23 11.62 3.77
C ARG A 1023 -1.22 10.86 2.44
N VAL A 1024 -0.41 11.32 1.47
CA VAL A 1024 -0.26 10.68 0.17
C VAL A 1024 0.33 9.29 0.31
N TYR A 1025 1.34 9.09 1.18
CA TYR A 1025 1.91 7.76 1.43
C TYR A 1025 0.87 6.80 2.01
N ALA A 1026 0.04 7.25 2.95
CA ALA A 1026 -1.07 6.45 3.47
C ALA A 1026 -2.07 6.06 2.37
N MET A 1027 -2.40 6.97 1.45
CA MET A 1027 -3.23 6.67 0.27
C MET A 1027 -2.56 5.69 -0.70
N CYS A 1028 -1.25 5.82 -0.95
CA CYS A 1028 -0.48 4.87 -1.77
C CYS A 1028 -0.46 3.46 -1.17
N GLN A 1029 -0.34 3.35 0.16
CA GLN A 1029 -0.44 2.08 0.88
C GLN A 1029 -1.85 1.47 0.75
N MET A 1030 -2.93 2.25 0.88
CA MET A 1030 -4.30 1.76 0.65
C MET A 1030 -4.51 1.20 -0.76
N LYS A 1031 -3.89 1.79 -1.78
CA LYS A 1031 -3.97 1.32 -3.17
C LYS A 1031 -3.17 0.04 -3.46
N SER A 1032 -2.23 -0.37 -2.61
CA SER A 1032 -1.22 -1.39 -2.97
C SER A 1032 -0.95 -2.48 -1.93
N GLN A 1033 -1.41 -2.32 -0.68
CA GLN A 1033 -1.21 -3.31 0.37
C GLN A 1033 -2.25 -4.45 0.29
N PRO A 1034 -1.83 -5.73 0.40
CA PRO A 1034 -2.74 -6.85 0.61
C PRO A 1034 -3.58 -6.66 1.89
N LEU A 1035 -4.82 -7.16 1.89
CA LEU A 1035 -5.79 -6.94 2.98
C LEU A 1035 -5.24 -7.25 4.37
N VAL A 1036 -4.49 -8.34 4.53
CA VAL A 1036 -3.92 -8.77 5.83
C VAL A 1036 -2.90 -7.78 6.41
N HIS A 1037 -2.29 -6.93 5.57
CA HIS A 1037 -1.41 -5.84 6.00
C HIS A 1037 -2.18 -4.51 6.07
N LEU A 1038 -3.07 -4.25 5.12
CA LEU A 1038 -3.89 -3.04 5.08
C LEU A 1038 -4.82 -2.92 6.29
N MET A 1039 -5.46 -4.01 6.73
CA MET A 1039 -6.32 -4.00 7.92
C MET A 1039 -5.56 -3.53 9.18
N LYS A 1040 -4.30 -3.93 9.36
CA LYS A 1040 -3.44 -3.47 10.48
C LYS A 1040 -3.09 -1.97 10.40
N MET A 1041 -3.12 -1.39 9.20
CA MET A 1041 -2.92 0.05 8.98
C MET A 1041 -4.21 0.88 9.11
N ILE A 1042 -5.39 0.23 9.07
CA ILE A 1042 -6.70 0.85 9.29
C ILE A 1042 -7.09 0.74 10.77
N HIS A 1043 -7.07 -0.47 11.31
CA HIS A 1043 -7.35 -0.80 12.70
C HIS A 1043 -6.16 -1.60 13.27
N PRO A 1044 -5.20 -0.94 13.95
CA PRO A 1044 -4.09 -1.61 14.62
C PRO A 1044 -4.49 -2.75 15.55
N ASN A 1045 -3.57 -3.68 15.79
CA ASN A 1045 -3.76 -4.74 16.79
C ASN A 1045 -3.08 -4.33 18.09
N LEU A 1046 -3.84 -4.18 19.18
CA LEU A 1046 -3.32 -3.88 20.52
C LEU A 1046 -3.25 -5.16 21.37
N TYR A 1047 -2.16 -5.36 22.09
CA TYR A 1047 -1.88 -6.51 22.94
C TYR A 1047 -1.30 -6.05 24.29
N ARG A 1048 -1.62 -6.75 25.38
CA ARG A 1048 -0.92 -6.59 26.67
C ARG A 1048 0.29 -7.54 26.71
N ILE A 1049 1.46 -7.04 27.09
CA ILE A 1049 2.73 -7.79 27.04
C ILE A 1049 3.48 -7.88 28.38
N ASP A 1050 3.06 -7.19 29.44
CA ASP A 1050 3.64 -7.38 30.78
C ASP A 1050 3.33 -8.76 31.39
N LYS A 1051 2.34 -9.49 30.85
CA LYS A 1051 1.84 -10.78 31.38
C LYS A 1051 1.62 -11.81 30.28
N LEU A 1052 2.69 -12.11 29.52
CA LEU A 1052 2.70 -13.19 28.53
C LEU A 1052 2.83 -14.55 29.22
N THR A 1053 1.79 -15.39 29.11
CA THR A 1053 1.70 -16.75 29.66
C THR A 1053 1.91 -17.82 28.57
N ASP A 1054 2.15 -19.07 29.00
CA ASP A 1054 2.33 -20.21 28.08
C ASP A 1054 1.00 -20.87 27.66
N GLU A 1055 -0.11 -20.56 28.36
CA GLU A 1055 -1.43 -21.18 28.15
C GLU A 1055 -2.00 -21.01 26.74
N SER A 1056 -1.49 -20.03 25.99
CA SER A 1056 -1.87 -19.73 24.60
C SER A 1056 -0.65 -19.62 23.67
N THR A 1057 0.38 -20.45 23.86
CA THR A 1057 1.52 -20.48 22.93
C THR A 1057 1.29 -21.36 21.71
N ILE A 1058 1.88 -20.96 20.58
CA ILE A 1058 2.05 -21.79 19.38
C ILE A 1058 3.53 -22.10 19.16
N HIS A 1059 3.84 -23.27 18.60
CA HIS A 1059 5.20 -23.63 18.17
C HIS A 1059 5.38 -23.26 16.70
N VAL A 1060 6.35 -22.39 16.40
CA VAL A 1060 6.69 -21.94 15.04
C VAL A 1060 8.20 -21.87 14.90
N ASN A 1061 8.77 -22.55 13.90
CA ASN A 1061 10.22 -22.61 13.65
C ASN A 1061 11.01 -22.98 14.93
N ASP A 1062 10.56 -24.04 15.61
CA ASP A 1062 11.08 -24.55 16.89
C ASP A 1062 11.06 -23.58 18.08
N ARG A 1063 10.40 -22.43 17.94
CA ARG A 1063 10.23 -21.41 19.00
C ARG A 1063 8.82 -21.45 19.59
N VAL A 1064 8.75 -21.20 20.89
CA VAL A 1064 7.50 -20.95 21.62
C VAL A 1064 7.09 -19.50 21.40
N VAL A 1065 5.91 -19.27 20.82
CA VAL A 1065 5.39 -17.93 20.51
C VAL A 1065 4.07 -17.70 21.27
N PRO A 1066 4.00 -16.79 22.26
CA PRO A 1066 2.76 -16.43 22.93
C PRO A 1066 1.71 -15.86 21.95
N GLN A 1067 0.42 -16.11 22.20
CA GLN A 1067 -0.70 -15.49 21.48
C GLN A 1067 -1.58 -14.68 22.46
N PRO A 1068 -1.13 -13.49 22.91
CA PRO A 1068 -1.93 -12.62 23.78
C PRO A 1068 -3.22 -12.17 23.06
N PRO A 1069 -4.35 -12.07 23.77
CA PRO A 1069 -5.63 -11.70 23.17
C PRO A 1069 -5.66 -10.23 22.75
N LEU A 1070 -6.24 -9.97 21.58
CA LEU A 1070 -6.48 -8.62 21.05
C LEU A 1070 -7.27 -7.76 22.06
N GLN A 1071 -6.85 -6.51 22.21
CA GLN A 1071 -7.53 -5.48 22.98
C GLN A 1071 -8.19 -4.47 22.05
N LYS A 1072 -9.33 -3.94 22.51
CA LYS A 1072 -10.05 -2.85 21.85
C LYS A 1072 -9.18 -1.57 21.84
N LEU A 1073 -9.31 -0.73 20.82
CA LEU A 1073 -8.46 0.45 20.58
C LEU A 1073 -8.95 1.66 21.39
N SER A 1074 -8.88 1.54 22.72
CA SER A 1074 -9.33 2.55 23.68
C SER A 1074 -8.41 2.59 24.91
N ALA A 1075 -8.17 3.79 25.43
CA ALA A 1075 -7.43 4.04 26.66
C ALA A 1075 -8.04 3.32 27.89
N GLU A 1076 -9.33 2.95 27.85
CA GLU A 1076 -9.96 2.10 28.87
C GLU A 1076 -9.25 0.75 29.10
N LYS A 1077 -8.46 0.26 28.12
CA LYS A 1077 -7.66 -0.96 28.27
C LYS A 1077 -6.25 -0.73 28.80
N LEU A 1078 -5.75 0.50 28.81
CA LEU A 1078 -4.37 0.85 29.16
C LEU A 1078 -4.20 1.01 30.67
N THR A 1079 -4.13 -0.13 31.38
CA THR A 1079 -3.82 -0.12 32.82
C THR A 1079 -2.46 0.52 33.07
N ARG A 1080 -2.37 1.50 33.99
CA ARG A 1080 -1.13 2.22 34.34
C ARG A 1080 0.02 1.33 34.83
N GLU A 1081 -0.30 0.10 35.24
CA GLU A 1081 0.61 -0.94 35.71
C GLU A 1081 1.10 -1.88 34.58
N GLY A 1082 0.59 -1.72 33.35
CA GLY A 1082 0.88 -2.62 32.24
C GLY A 1082 1.85 -2.06 31.19
N ALA A 1083 2.30 -2.97 30.34
CA ALA A 1083 3.03 -2.68 29.11
C ALA A 1083 2.23 -3.23 27.93
N PHE A 1084 2.07 -2.44 26.88
CA PHE A 1084 1.16 -2.76 25.76
C PHE A 1084 1.86 -2.57 24.42
N LEU A 1085 1.78 -3.60 23.56
CA LEU A 1085 2.28 -3.54 22.18
C LEU A 1085 1.13 -3.21 21.23
N MET A 1086 1.35 -2.26 20.33
CA MET A 1086 0.43 -1.95 19.24
C MET A 1086 1.12 -2.18 17.88
N ASP A 1087 0.54 -3.05 17.06
CA ASP A 1087 0.95 -3.34 15.69
C ASP A 1087 0.09 -2.53 14.71
N CYS A 1088 0.64 -1.42 14.21
CA CYS A 1088 -0.01 -0.53 13.24
C CYS A 1088 0.32 -0.89 11.77
N GLY A 1089 0.72 -2.14 11.50
CA GLY A 1089 1.11 -2.59 10.16
C GLY A 1089 2.54 -2.19 9.78
N SER A 1090 2.84 -0.89 9.74
CA SER A 1090 4.13 -0.32 9.31
C SER A 1090 5.04 0.18 10.45
N ILE A 1091 4.51 0.27 11.67
CA ILE A 1091 5.24 0.63 12.89
C ILE A 1091 4.69 -0.18 14.07
N PHE A 1092 5.58 -0.54 15.00
CA PHE A 1092 5.22 -1.11 16.30
C PHE A 1092 5.48 -0.07 17.39
N TYR A 1093 4.51 0.10 18.28
CA TYR A 1093 4.71 0.84 19.51
C TYR A 1093 4.68 -0.09 20.71
N ILE A 1094 5.52 0.16 21.72
CA ILE A 1094 5.34 -0.38 23.07
C ILE A 1094 5.08 0.79 24.01
N TRP A 1095 3.86 0.90 24.52
CA TRP A 1095 3.52 1.89 25.56
C TRP A 1095 3.77 1.30 26.95
N ILE A 1096 4.47 2.05 27.80
CA ILE A 1096 4.80 1.70 29.17
C ILE A 1096 4.04 2.65 30.11
N GLY A 1097 3.14 2.09 30.92
CA GLY A 1097 2.43 2.83 31.95
C GLY A 1097 3.37 3.32 33.06
N LYS A 1098 3.04 4.48 33.67
CA LYS A 1098 3.89 5.11 34.70
C LYS A 1098 4.13 4.25 35.96
N ASN A 1099 3.23 3.32 36.25
CA ASN A 1099 3.31 2.39 37.37
C ASN A 1099 3.63 0.95 36.90
N CYS A 1100 4.14 0.77 35.67
CA CYS A 1100 4.46 -0.56 35.13
C CYS A 1100 5.46 -1.30 36.03
N ASP A 1101 5.22 -2.61 36.22
CA ASP A 1101 6.01 -3.43 37.13
C ASP A 1101 7.51 -3.39 36.75
N ASN A 1102 8.36 -3.14 37.74
CA ASN A 1102 9.80 -3.11 37.56
C ASN A 1102 10.36 -4.48 37.15
N SER A 1103 9.63 -5.60 37.37
CA SER A 1103 10.00 -6.90 36.79
C SER A 1103 10.08 -6.83 35.25
N PHE A 1104 9.03 -6.35 34.58
CA PHE A 1104 9.02 -6.16 33.13
C PHE A 1104 10.06 -5.14 32.67
N ILE A 1105 10.21 -4.02 33.38
CA ILE A 1105 11.15 -2.96 32.99
C ILE A 1105 12.61 -3.42 33.11
N LYS A 1106 12.95 -4.20 34.15
CA LYS A 1106 14.26 -4.80 34.33
C LYS A 1106 14.50 -5.93 33.33
N ASP A 1107 13.60 -6.91 33.31
CA ASP A 1107 13.86 -8.18 32.65
C ASP A 1107 13.56 -8.15 31.14
N VAL A 1108 12.73 -7.21 30.64
CA VAL A 1108 12.42 -7.04 29.21
C VAL A 1108 13.05 -5.78 28.60
N LEU A 1109 13.04 -4.65 29.32
CA LEU A 1109 13.62 -3.40 28.81
C LEU A 1109 15.08 -3.20 29.23
N GLY A 1110 15.63 -3.98 30.15
CA GLY A 1110 17.03 -3.88 30.61
C GLY A 1110 17.32 -2.70 31.54
N TYR A 1111 16.30 -2.08 32.14
CA TYR A 1111 16.44 -0.86 32.97
C TYR A 1111 15.94 -1.06 34.40
N PRO A 1112 16.58 -0.49 35.44
CA PRO A 1112 16.23 -0.76 36.83
C PRO A 1112 14.85 -0.22 37.26
N ASN A 1113 14.29 0.77 36.56
CA ASN A 1113 12.97 1.34 36.84
C ASN A 1113 12.42 2.20 35.68
N TYR A 1114 11.12 2.55 35.73
CA TYR A 1114 10.46 3.40 34.74
C TYR A 1114 11.19 4.72 34.45
N ALA A 1115 11.74 5.40 35.46
CA ALA A 1115 12.43 6.68 35.26
C ALA A 1115 13.67 6.53 34.36
N SER A 1116 14.46 5.48 34.58
CA SER A 1116 15.69 5.20 33.83
C SER A 1116 15.51 4.78 32.35
N VAL A 1117 14.31 4.36 31.93
CA VAL A 1117 14.03 4.02 30.52
C VAL A 1117 14.15 5.26 29.61
N PRO A 1118 14.97 5.25 28.54
CA PRO A 1118 15.20 6.41 27.69
C PRO A 1118 14.05 6.70 26.72
N GLN A 1119 13.88 7.96 26.33
CA GLN A 1119 12.75 8.44 25.52
C GLN A 1119 12.79 8.04 24.03
N LYS A 1120 13.95 7.62 23.51
CA LYS A 1120 14.17 7.27 22.08
C LYS A 1120 14.64 5.82 21.91
N MET A 1121 14.02 4.90 22.64
CA MET A 1121 14.32 3.46 22.56
C MET A 1121 13.58 2.82 21.39
N THR A 1122 14.32 2.29 20.40
CA THR A 1122 13.76 1.72 19.15
C THR A 1122 14.06 0.23 18.94
N GLN A 1123 14.70 -0.40 19.91
CA GLN A 1123 15.02 -1.83 19.95
C GLN A 1123 14.80 -2.35 21.38
N LEU A 1124 14.58 -3.66 21.55
CA LEU A 1124 14.63 -4.31 22.86
C LEU A 1124 16.01 -4.94 23.07
N PRO A 1125 16.60 -4.86 24.27
CA PRO A 1125 17.85 -5.55 24.58
C PRO A 1125 17.66 -7.07 24.63
N GLU A 1126 18.72 -7.80 24.29
CA GLU A 1126 18.79 -9.24 24.44
C GLU A 1126 19.16 -9.59 25.90
N VAL A 1127 18.16 -9.51 26.78
CA VAL A 1127 18.28 -9.91 28.19
C VAL A 1127 18.03 -11.41 28.31
N ASP A 1128 18.86 -12.08 29.12
CA ASP A 1128 18.68 -13.47 29.53
C ASP A 1128 17.59 -13.57 30.61
N ALA A 1129 16.34 -13.50 30.15
CA ALA A 1129 15.15 -13.65 30.97
C ALA A 1129 13.98 -14.16 30.12
N LEU A 1130 13.20 -15.09 30.68
CA LEU A 1130 12.07 -15.73 30.00
C LEU A 1130 10.99 -14.73 29.52
N SER A 1131 10.81 -13.62 30.23
CA SER A 1131 9.94 -12.51 29.83
C SER A 1131 10.48 -11.75 28.61
N SER A 1132 11.80 -11.55 28.51
CA SER A 1132 12.46 -11.00 27.33
C SER A 1132 12.30 -11.93 26.14
N GLU A 1133 12.59 -13.23 26.32
CA GLU A 1133 12.47 -14.23 25.27
C GLU A 1133 11.05 -14.32 24.72
N ARG A 1134 10.02 -14.47 25.59
CA ARG A 1134 8.61 -14.47 25.18
C ARG A 1134 8.23 -13.21 24.39
N THR A 1135 8.69 -12.03 24.84
CA THR A 1135 8.39 -10.75 24.18
C THR A 1135 9.11 -10.64 22.82
N ARG A 1136 10.39 -11.00 22.75
CA ARG A 1136 11.20 -11.00 21.52
C ARG A 1136 10.67 -12.03 20.51
N SER A 1137 10.25 -13.21 20.97
CA SER A 1137 9.61 -14.26 20.16
C SER A 1137 8.30 -13.79 19.53
N PHE A 1138 7.40 -13.20 20.32
CA PHE A 1138 6.14 -12.61 19.82
C PHE A 1138 6.39 -11.49 18.80
N ILE A 1139 7.36 -10.61 19.05
CA ILE A 1139 7.74 -9.53 18.12
C ILE A 1139 8.39 -10.06 16.85
N SER A 1140 9.19 -11.14 16.91
CA SER A 1140 9.71 -11.84 15.74
C SER A 1140 8.56 -12.35 14.89
N TRP A 1141 7.66 -13.16 15.47
CA TRP A 1141 6.50 -13.70 14.77
C TRP A 1141 5.63 -12.62 14.10
N LEU A 1142 5.41 -11.49 14.77
CA LEU A 1142 4.72 -10.34 14.17
C LEU A 1142 5.49 -9.72 12.99
N ARG A 1143 6.83 -9.75 12.98
CA ARG A 1143 7.65 -9.31 11.84
C ARG A 1143 7.66 -10.34 10.71
N ASP A 1144 7.88 -11.61 11.06
CA ASP A 1144 7.97 -12.74 10.12
C ASP A 1144 6.64 -12.95 9.35
N SER A 1145 5.51 -12.47 9.90
CA SER A 1145 4.20 -12.49 9.26
C SER A 1145 3.98 -11.45 8.13
N ARG A 1146 4.99 -10.68 7.71
CA ARG A 1146 4.85 -9.61 6.69
C ARG A 1146 6.17 -9.33 5.93
N PRO A 1147 6.14 -8.70 4.74
CA PRO A 1147 7.36 -8.50 3.94
C PRO A 1147 8.21 -7.28 4.33
N LEU A 1148 7.63 -6.24 4.93
CA LEU A 1148 8.33 -5.00 5.33
C LEU A 1148 8.61 -4.99 6.84
N SER A 1149 9.75 -4.44 7.26
CA SER A 1149 10.16 -4.44 8.66
C SER A 1149 9.60 -3.24 9.44
N PRO A 1150 8.65 -3.41 10.39
CA PRO A 1150 8.17 -2.31 11.21
C PRO A 1150 9.27 -1.83 12.15
N VAL A 1151 9.49 -0.52 12.16
CA VAL A 1151 10.25 0.17 13.21
C VAL A 1151 9.55 -0.11 14.55
N LEU A 1152 10.32 -0.37 15.60
CA LEU A 1152 9.81 -0.44 16.96
C LEU A 1152 10.09 0.90 17.66
N GLN A 1153 9.16 1.37 18.49
CA GLN A 1153 9.34 2.56 19.31
C GLN A 1153 8.71 2.35 20.69
N VAL A 1154 9.52 2.46 21.75
CA VAL A 1154 9.04 2.40 23.14
C VAL A 1154 8.66 3.80 23.61
N ILE A 1155 7.46 3.94 24.18
CA ILE A 1155 6.83 5.20 24.55
C ILE A 1155 6.46 5.16 26.04
N LYS A 1156 6.95 6.14 26.79
CA LYS A 1156 6.59 6.37 28.20
C LYS A 1156 5.37 7.28 28.29
N ASP A 1157 4.60 7.14 29.37
CA ASP A 1157 3.38 7.93 29.61
C ASP A 1157 3.60 9.46 29.69
N GLU A 1158 4.85 9.89 29.90
CA GLU A 1158 5.31 11.29 29.99
C GLU A 1158 6.09 11.76 28.73
N ASN A 1159 6.22 10.91 27.70
CA ASN A 1159 6.94 11.25 26.47
C ASN A 1159 6.02 12.06 25.53
N PRO A 1160 6.45 13.17 24.89
CA PRO A 1160 5.64 13.88 23.89
C PRO A 1160 5.19 13.00 22.71
N ALA A 1161 5.93 11.94 22.37
CA ALA A 1161 5.53 10.94 21.38
C ALA A 1161 4.30 10.10 21.78
N LYS A 1162 3.81 10.21 23.03
CA LYS A 1162 2.54 9.63 23.49
C LYS A 1162 1.37 10.01 22.57
N THR A 1163 1.37 11.23 22.03
CA THR A 1163 0.32 11.68 21.11
C THR A 1163 0.24 10.80 19.86
N ASP A 1164 1.35 10.24 19.38
CA ASP A 1164 1.38 9.36 18.20
C ASP A 1164 0.84 7.95 18.50
N PHE A 1165 0.99 7.47 19.73
CA PHE A 1165 0.32 6.25 20.19
C PHE A 1165 -1.19 6.46 20.39
N PHE A 1166 -1.58 7.54 21.07
CA PHE A 1166 -2.97 7.82 21.40
C PHE A 1166 -3.81 8.19 20.16
N GLN A 1167 -3.19 8.71 19.09
CA GLN A 1167 -3.80 8.86 17.76
C GLN A 1167 -4.36 7.54 17.18
N HIS A 1168 -3.86 6.38 17.60
CA HIS A 1168 -4.32 5.07 17.15
C HIS A 1168 -5.38 4.41 18.06
N LEU A 1169 -5.77 5.05 19.17
CA LEU A 1169 -6.87 4.60 20.03
C LEU A 1169 -8.22 5.07 19.41
N ILE A 1170 -8.57 4.49 18.26
CA ILE A 1170 -9.63 4.98 17.38
C ILE A 1170 -11.05 4.90 17.95
N GLU A 1171 -11.27 4.19 19.06
CA GLU A 1171 -12.57 4.18 19.77
C GLU A 1171 -12.76 5.41 20.65
N ASP A 1172 -11.68 6.05 21.10
CA ASP A 1172 -11.74 7.21 21.99
C ASP A 1172 -12.09 8.49 21.22
N ARG A 1173 -12.69 9.46 21.92
CA ARG A 1173 -12.96 10.79 21.36
C ARG A 1173 -11.66 11.57 21.18
N THR A 1174 -11.52 12.29 20.07
CA THR A 1174 -10.47 13.29 19.88
C THR A 1174 -11.09 14.66 19.59
N GLU A 1175 -10.29 15.73 19.59
CA GLU A 1175 -10.75 17.12 19.43
C GLU A 1175 -11.62 17.35 18.19
N ALA A 1176 -11.33 16.62 17.10
CA ALA A 1176 -11.98 16.76 15.79
C ALA A 1176 -12.69 15.48 15.29
N ALA A 1177 -12.85 14.45 16.13
CA ALA A 1177 -13.52 13.21 15.73
C ALA A 1177 -14.22 12.48 16.89
N PHE A 1178 -15.42 11.96 16.60
CA PHE A 1178 -16.26 11.18 17.51
C PHE A 1178 -15.52 9.99 18.14
N SER A 1179 -15.85 9.66 19.39
CA SER A 1179 -15.68 8.31 19.93
C SER A 1179 -16.54 7.28 19.18
N TYR A 1180 -16.29 5.99 19.41
CA TYR A 1180 -17.11 4.92 18.83
C TYR A 1180 -18.59 5.03 19.23
N TYR A 1181 -18.86 5.35 20.50
CA TYR A 1181 -20.23 5.54 20.99
C TYR A 1181 -20.92 6.76 20.36
N GLU A 1182 -20.24 7.90 20.26
CA GLU A 1182 -20.78 9.09 19.58
C GLU A 1182 -21.01 8.85 18.09
N PHE A 1183 -20.15 8.05 17.43
CA PHE A 1183 -20.32 7.67 16.03
C PHE A 1183 -21.56 6.77 15.84
N LEU A 1184 -21.75 5.75 16.69
CA LEU A 1184 -22.96 4.92 16.65
C LEU A 1184 -24.24 5.74 16.90
N LEU A 1185 -24.22 6.68 17.85
CA LEU A 1185 -25.34 7.59 18.07
C LEU A 1185 -25.61 8.49 16.86
N ASN A 1186 -24.57 8.98 16.18
CA ASN A 1186 -24.73 9.76 14.96
C ASN A 1186 -25.31 8.92 13.80
N ILE A 1187 -24.83 7.69 13.62
CA ILE A 1187 -25.37 6.72 12.66
C ILE A 1187 -26.86 6.46 12.95
N GLN A 1188 -27.21 6.18 14.21
CA GLN A 1188 -28.59 5.97 14.64
C GLN A 1188 -29.47 7.21 14.38
N GLN A 1189 -29.03 8.41 14.78
CA GLN A 1189 -29.75 9.67 14.56
C GLN A 1189 -29.96 10.03 13.09
N GLN A 1190 -29.17 9.47 12.17
CA GLN A 1190 -29.34 9.67 10.73
C GLN A 1190 -30.24 8.61 10.09
N ILE A 1191 -30.27 7.38 10.61
CA ILE A 1191 -31.20 6.33 10.14
C ILE A 1191 -32.64 6.56 10.67
N CYS A 1192 -32.80 7.27 11.80
CA CYS A 1192 -34.11 7.67 12.34
C CYS A 1192 -34.69 8.97 11.71
N LYS A 1193 -34.18 9.43 10.56
CA LYS A 1193 -34.65 10.63 9.84
C LYS A 1193 -35.24 10.28 8.48
#